data_AF-A0A8T6ISA4-F1
#
_entry.id   AF-A0A8T6ISA4-F1
#
_cell.length_a   1.000
_cell.length_b   1.000
_cell.length_c   1.000
_cell.angle_alpha   90.00
_cell.angle_beta   90.00
_cell.angle_gamma   90.00
#
_symmetry.space_group_name_H-M   'P 1'
#
loop_
_entity.id
_entity.type
_entity.pdbx_description
1 polymer ?
#
loop_
_entity_poly.entity_id
_entity_poly.type
_entity_poly.pdbx_seq_one_letter_code
_entity_poly.pdbx_strand_id
1 'polypeptide(L)'
;MTEDHNLRAVPEQRVHGRSKTPDLTIRPTLDCPHTIFGEAKFGTGSAAKQAAAKQARQWTKDQPQNAPKRLAFALCYPDEIRGDLTPPEIAAYLRQTQGLEWMFAGAGGEAWRQGGIATLATEIRNVSGRRGDIETLLTGIIVESANLWISDRKAVNTSLAEALNMQPTKAGDDRILRIAAVMLANGCLLDRRLEAIWQDSPTALPKPALNETTKSLLTRRWRQILVVDYKPIFEPALACLMSLPDGPETERVLETLRGAAESCADALGALEYDVAGPIYHRLLESARYDGSFYTTPPAAMLLARLALSHVNCDWSDTEAIARLRIIDPACGTGTLLLAAQHAVRDLHSATTNERTSIEIVHLEMVQRVLHGLDINRHAVQLAACNLTLSSPRVDYQRMPLYTAKHGVLNEDGRERAWAGSIELLLQDSPGQLALDLGGPKAEEEIETGHGEGEQFGKDISEPFDLVIMNPPFTRNDIRNRQLTPAARKQVQQREQDIAERLKAQDEDAAQTIDQTSARTFFTPLADKILKPGERTLATVLPTTAMTAPSGEVERKLLATRFHIETVITAHDPKRIYFSGNTSIHESMVVATAAKDELKPTRFIQLHRNPTNKAEALALESCLRDSGNLAEWGREVMWPAARMKRGDWIPALFYNAELIEAVDEIQALMGARLSKLGDMAHVGPEGRRIRDAFPNDESMTGGYALLWRHDTERQQSIETTPDRRMRPREGKERYAERRLRPKAGRLLVGNKLWLSLARTTAVWAKEPMLGSAWCPVTVMGGEDERIEKAWAAWLNSTPGILGLLARRTKKLTYPAFPLENLRALPCPNPKTVDLQPLIDAFEATRSATLEALPNMADDPARIEIDAAAARVARLDGLQVAKWRAAISREPSVCNKVD
;
A
#
# COMPACT_ATOMS: atom_id res chain seq x y z
N MET A 1 23.12 4.72 -37.94
CA MET A 1 21.73 5.24 -37.99
C MET A 1 21.78 6.73 -37.65
N THR A 2 20.97 7.55 -38.31
CA THR A 2 21.08 9.02 -38.41
C THR A 2 20.97 9.76 -37.06
N GLU A 3 21.72 10.85 -36.92
CA GLU A 3 21.65 11.79 -35.78
C GLU A 3 20.27 12.44 -35.61
N ASP A 4 19.41 12.40 -36.64
CA ASP A 4 18.05 12.97 -36.56
C ASP A 4 17.00 12.11 -35.85
N HIS A 5 17.26 10.82 -35.55
CA HIS A 5 16.20 9.89 -35.09
C HIS A 5 16.56 8.99 -33.89
N ASN A 6 17.68 9.24 -33.19
CA ASN A 6 18.05 8.60 -31.91
C ASN A 6 17.87 7.07 -31.78
N LEU A 7 17.97 6.33 -32.89
CA LEU A 7 18.05 4.87 -32.91
C LEU A 7 19.53 4.45 -32.82
N ARG A 8 19.99 3.95 -31.66
CA ARG A 8 21.32 3.34 -31.51
C ARG A 8 21.23 1.82 -31.52
N ALA A 9 21.69 1.18 -32.60
CA ALA A 9 21.98 -0.25 -32.61
C ALA A 9 23.25 -0.53 -31.78
N VAL A 10 23.19 -1.49 -30.86
CA VAL A 10 24.39 -1.97 -30.14
C VAL A 10 24.99 -3.10 -30.98
N PRO A 11 26.30 -3.10 -31.29
CA PRO A 11 26.95 -4.22 -31.96
C PRO A 11 26.85 -5.48 -31.09
N GLU A 12 26.73 -6.63 -31.76
CA GLU A 12 26.71 -7.97 -31.19
C GLU A 12 27.97 -8.21 -30.31
N GLN A 13 27.91 -7.92 -29.00
CA GLN A 13 28.92 -8.41 -28.07
C GLN A 13 28.53 -9.82 -27.65
N ARG A 14 29.08 -10.82 -28.34
CA ARG A 14 29.08 -12.21 -27.85
C ARG A 14 29.95 -12.30 -26.59
N VAL A 15 29.39 -11.95 -25.44
CA VAL A 15 29.98 -12.31 -24.15
C VAL A 15 29.74 -13.81 -23.95
N HIS A 16 30.82 -14.58 -23.89
CA HIS A 16 30.77 -16.00 -23.55
C HIS A 16 30.17 -16.19 -22.16
N GLY A 17 28.95 -16.76 -22.13
CA GLY A 17 28.31 -17.25 -20.91
C GLY A 17 27.20 -16.35 -20.36
N ARG A 18 25.95 -16.80 -20.59
CA ARG A 18 24.71 -16.40 -19.89
C ARG A 18 24.23 -14.94 -20.01
N SER A 19 23.53 -14.62 -21.10
CA SER A 19 22.09 -14.26 -21.15
C SER A 19 21.71 -14.06 -22.63
N LYS A 20 20.47 -14.39 -23.06
CA LYS A 20 20.03 -14.07 -24.42
C LYS A 20 19.99 -12.55 -24.56
N THR A 21 20.65 -11.96 -25.54
CA THR A 21 20.59 -10.52 -25.87
C THR A 21 19.72 -10.32 -27.11
N PRO A 22 18.85 -9.29 -27.14
CA PRO A 22 18.02 -8.98 -28.30
C PRO A 22 18.86 -8.43 -29.46
N ASP A 23 18.44 -8.70 -30.70
CA ASP A 23 19.12 -8.21 -31.92
C ASP A 23 19.10 -6.68 -32.03
N LEU A 24 18.03 -6.04 -31.55
CA LEU A 24 17.86 -4.59 -31.51
C LEU A 24 17.34 -4.16 -30.14
N THR A 25 17.82 -3.02 -29.63
CA THR A 25 17.26 -2.38 -28.44
C THR A 25 17.06 -0.90 -28.71
N ILE A 26 15.82 -0.45 -28.60
CA ILE A 26 15.46 0.97 -28.66
C ILE A 26 15.36 1.46 -27.24
N ARG A 27 16.15 2.48 -26.90
CA ARG A 27 16.17 3.06 -25.55
C ARG A 27 15.02 4.06 -25.37
N PRO A 28 14.54 4.25 -24.14
CA PRO A 28 13.51 5.24 -23.85
C PRO A 28 13.93 6.65 -24.28
N THR A 29 12.99 7.38 -24.87
CA THR A 29 13.10 8.81 -25.21
C THR A 29 11.78 9.52 -24.86
N LEU A 30 11.77 10.85 -24.95
CA LEU A 30 10.56 11.69 -24.81
C LEU A 30 9.38 11.21 -25.66
N ASP A 31 9.65 10.80 -26.89
CA ASP A 31 8.63 10.34 -27.85
C ASP A 31 8.36 8.82 -27.77
N CYS A 32 9.13 8.09 -26.96
CA CYS A 32 9.04 6.65 -26.80
C CYS A 32 9.49 6.24 -25.39
N PRO A 33 8.62 6.30 -24.38
CA PRO A 33 9.01 6.18 -22.97
C PRO A 33 9.34 4.75 -22.51
N HIS A 34 9.32 3.79 -23.42
CA HIS A 34 9.55 2.38 -23.15
C HIS A 34 10.82 1.89 -23.83
N THR A 35 11.59 1.03 -23.16
CA THR A 35 12.61 0.21 -23.84
C THR A 35 11.90 -0.79 -24.75
N ILE A 36 12.27 -0.82 -26.03
CA ILE A 36 11.67 -1.71 -27.01
C ILE A 36 12.71 -2.69 -27.54
N PHE A 37 12.43 -3.98 -27.41
CA PHE A 37 13.29 -5.05 -27.90
C PHE A 37 12.89 -5.47 -29.31
N GLY A 38 13.83 -5.43 -30.25
CA GLY A 38 13.63 -5.92 -31.59
C GLY A 38 14.37 -7.24 -31.82
N GLU A 39 13.71 -8.18 -32.47
CA GLU A 39 14.31 -9.44 -32.92
C GLU A 39 14.29 -9.46 -34.45
N ALA A 40 15.47 -9.59 -35.06
CA ALA A 40 15.64 -9.40 -36.48
C ALA A 40 16.05 -10.70 -37.18
N LYS A 41 15.46 -10.98 -38.34
CA LYS A 41 15.83 -12.14 -39.18
C LYS A 41 15.95 -11.72 -40.63
N PHE A 42 16.83 -12.38 -41.37
CA PHE A 42 16.90 -12.22 -42.82
C PHE A 42 15.84 -13.09 -43.50
N GLY A 43 15.19 -12.51 -44.51
CA GLY A 43 14.16 -13.14 -45.32
C GLY A 43 12.74 -12.82 -44.86
N THR A 44 11.85 -12.68 -45.85
CA THR A 44 10.42 -12.34 -45.67
C THR A 44 9.50 -13.57 -45.69
N GLY A 45 10.08 -14.77 -45.82
CA GLY A 45 9.36 -16.04 -45.79
C GLY A 45 8.72 -16.37 -44.42
N SER A 46 7.73 -17.27 -44.44
CA SER A 46 6.96 -17.65 -43.24
C SER A 46 7.82 -18.17 -42.09
N ALA A 47 8.89 -18.92 -42.38
CA ALA A 47 9.79 -19.45 -41.36
C ALA A 47 10.59 -18.35 -40.62
N ALA A 48 11.10 -17.36 -41.34
CA ALA A 48 11.83 -16.22 -40.75
C ALA A 48 10.90 -15.37 -39.88
N LYS A 49 9.70 -15.08 -40.40
CA LYS A 49 8.64 -14.38 -39.66
C LYS A 49 8.25 -15.10 -38.38
N GLN A 50 8.02 -16.42 -38.44
CA GLN A 50 7.69 -17.21 -37.25
C GLN A 50 8.81 -17.23 -36.22
N ALA A 51 10.07 -17.33 -36.65
CA ALA A 51 11.23 -17.31 -35.75
C ALA A 51 11.38 -15.96 -35.05
N ALA A 52 11.33 -14.85 -35.79
CA ALA A 52 11.40 -13.50 -35.26
C ALA A 52 10.23 -13.20 -34.29
N ALA A 53 9.00 -13.54 -34.68
CA ALA A 53 7.81 -13.37 -33.85
C ALA A 53 7.87 -14.18 -32.54
N LYS A 54 8.36 -15.43 -32.59
CA LYS A 54 8.50 -16.27 -31.41
C LYS A 54 9.49 -15.68 -30.42
N GLN A 55 10.62 -15.15 -30.89
CA GLN A 55 11.64 -14.51 -30.05
C GLN A 55 11.13 -13.18 -29.49
N ALA A 56 10.49 -12.33 -30.31
CA ALA A 56 9.87 -11.08 -29.85
C ALA A 56 8.83 -11.31 -28.75
N ARG A 57 7.95 -12.33 -28.89
CA ARG A 57 6.97 -12.67 -27.84
C ARG A 57 7.62 -13.13 -26.53
N GLN A 58 8.77 -13.79 -26.59
CA GLN A 58 9.46 -14.24 -25.38
C GLN A 58 9.87 -13.05 -24.49
N TRP A 59 10.29 -11.93 -25.09
CA TRP A 59 10.64 -10.71 -24.36
C TRP A 59 9.48 -10.08 -23.58
N THR A 60 8.25 -10.25 -24.10
CA THR A 60 7.03 -9.80 -23.41
C THR A 60 6.56 -10.78 -22.33
N LYS A 61 6.84 -12.08 -22.47
CA LYS A 61 6.46 -13.14 -21.51
C LYS A 61 7.37 -13.23 -20.30
N ASP A 62 8.67 -12.97 -20.47
CA ASP A 62 9.67 -13.04 -19.39
C ASP A 62 9.70 -11.75 -18.53
N GLN A 63 8.61 -10.97 -18.53
CA GLN A 63 8.51 -9.71 -17.79
C GLN A 63 8.26 -9.99 -16.29
N PRO A 64 9.09 -9.45 -15.38
CA PRO A 64 8.79 -9.47 -13.94
C PRO A 64 7.48 -8.74 -13.63
N GLN A 65 6.69 -9.23 -12.67
CA GLN A 65 5.38 -8.66 -12.30
C GLN A 65 5.41 -7.15 -11.95
N ASN A 66 6.58 -6.60 -11.59
CA ASN A 66 6.77 -5.20 -11.19
C ASN A 66 7.69 -4.40 -12.14
N ALA A 67 7.98 -4.90 -13.34
CA ALA A 67 8.75 -4.15 -14.35
C ALA A 67 7.78 -3.39 -15.29
N PRO A 68 8.17 -2.22 -15.85
CA PRO A 68 7.37 -1.55 -16.87
C PRO A 68 7.09 -2.49 -18.06
N LYS A 69 5.92 -2.35 -18.69
CA LYS A 69 5.52 -3.15 -19.86
C LYS A 69 6.63 -3.14 -20.91
N ARG A 70 7.20 -4.31 -21.19
CA ARG A 70 8.18 -4.48 -22.25
C ARG A 70 7.44 -4.52 -23.57
N LEU A 71 7.74 -3.57 -24.46
CA LEU A 71 7.33 -3.65 -25.86
C LEU A 71 8.39 -4.42 -26.62
N ALA A 72 7.96 -5.28 -27.53
CA ALA A 72 8.88 -5.95 -28.43
C ALA A 72 8.31 -5.99 -29.85
N PHE A 73 9.19 -6.05 -30.85
CA PHE A 73 8.79 -6.24 -32.23
C PHE A 73 9.69 -7.26 -32.93
N ALA A 74 9.12 -7.97 -33.88
CA ALA A 74 9.85 -8.78 -34.84
C ALA A 74 10.14 -7.92 -36.08
N LEU A 75 11.32 -8.07 -36.67
CA LEU A 75 11.75 -7.39 -37.89
C LEU A 75 12.32 -8.42 -38.88
N CYS A 76 11.90 -8.34 -40.13
CA CYS A 76 12.44 -9.13 -41.23
C CYS A 76 13.10 -8.19 -42.24
N TYR A 77 14.38 -8.43 -42.52
CA TYR A 77 15.11 -7.76 -43.57
C TYR A 77 14.86 -8.45 -44.92
N PRO A 78 14.79 -7.70 -46.03
CA PRO A 78 14.84 -8.26 -47.38
C PRO A 78 16.08 -9.16 -47.56
N ASP A 79 15.95 -10.26 -48.31
CA ASP A 79 17.03 -11.21 -48.55
C ASP A 79 18.21 -10.58 -49.32
N GLU A 80 17.97 -9.49 -50.03
CA GLU A 80 18.94 -8.72 -50.81
C GLU A 80 20.03 -8.06 -49.94
N ILE A 81 19.80 -7.92 -48.62
CA ILE A 81 20.79 -7.40 -47.67
C ILE A 81 21.73 -8.53 -47.19
N ARG A 82 21.44 -9.79 -47.54
CA ARG A 82 22.22 -10.96 -47.08
C ARG A 82 23.44 -11.15 -47.99
N GLY A 83 24.60 -10.61 -47.61
CA GLY A 83 25.86 -10.76 -48.35
C GLY A 83 27.01 -9.88 -47.83
N ASP A 84 28.09 -9.77 -48.62
CA ASP A 84 29.33 -9.01 -48.32
C ASP A 84 29.15 -7.48 -48.50
N LEU A 85 28.03 -6.92 -48.03
CA LEU A 85 27.82 -5.47 -48.03
C LEU A 85 28.54 -4.84 -46.83
N THR A 86 29.23 -3.74 -47.06
CA THR A 86 29.84 -2.95 -45.99
C THR A 86 28.77 -2.22 -45.16
N PRO A 87 29.03 -1.90 -43.88
CA PRO A 87 28.07 -1.18 -43.04
C PRO A 87 27.53 0.14 -43.65
N PRO A 88 28.33 0.95 -44.39
CA PRO A 88 27.81 2.12 -45.11
C PRO A 88 26.83 1.76 -46.24
N GLU A 89 27.09 0.69 -46.98
CA GLU A 89 26.21 0.23 -48.07
C GLU A 89 24.89 -0.32 -47.52
N ILE A 90 24.94 -1.07 -46.42
CA ILE A 90 23.75 -1.51 -45.69
C ILE A 90 22.96 -0.30 -45.19
N ALA A 91 23.63 0.71 -44.62
CA ALA A 91 22.96 1.92 -44.15
C ALA A 91 22.32 2.74 -45.28
N ALA A 92 22.98 2.85 -46.44
CA ALA A 92 22.44 3.51 -47.61
C ALA A 92 21.21 2.76 -48.17
N TYR A 93 21.29 1.43 -48.27
CA TYR A 93 20.19 0.58 -48.70
C TYR A 93 18.99 0.69 -47.75
N LEU A 94 19.23 0.57 -46.44
CA LEU A 94 18.18 0.64 -45.41
C LEU A 94 17.45 1.99 -45.37
N ARG A 95 18.12 3.09 -45.75
CA ARG A 95 17.49 4.42 -45.88
C ARG A 95 16.53 4.51 -47.08
N GLN A 96 16.76 3.72 -48.12
CA GLN A 96 16.00 3.78 -49.37
C GLN A 96 14.95 2.67 -49.49
N THR A 97 15.14 1.54 -48.81
CA THR A 97 14.25 0.39 -48.92
C THR A 97 12.87 0.64 -48.30
N GLN A 98 11.84 0.12 -48.97
CA GLN A 98 10.47 -0.01 -48.44
C GLN A 98 10.13 -1.47 -48.12
N GLY A 99 11.13 -2.36 -48.18
CA GLY A 99 10.95 -3.81 -48.04
C GLY A 99 11.06 -4.34 -46.62
N LEU A 100 11.16 -3.50 -45.59
CA LEU A 100 11.22 -4.00 -44.21
C LEU A 100 9.85 -4.51 -43.81
N GLU A 101 9.82 -5.65 -43.13
CA GLU A 101 8.58 -6.19 -42.57
C GLU A 101 8.68 -6.31 -41.05
N TRP A 102 7.64 -5.91 -40.31
CA TRP A 102 7.66 -5.97 -38.85
C TRP A 102 6.31 -6.34 -38.23
N MET A 103 6.35 -6.78 -36.97
CA MET A 103 5.17 -7.12 -36.18
C MET A 103 5.42 -6.80 -34.70
N PHE A 104 4.50 -6.08 -34.05
CA PHE A 104 4.57 -5.82 -32.62
C PHE A 104 4.02 -6.99 -31.79
N ALA A 105 4.70 -7.33 -30.70
CA ALA A 105 4.24 -8.31 -29.72
C ALA A 105 3.50 -7.59 -28.58
N GLY A 106 2.24 -7.96 -28.33
CA GLY A 106 1.49 -7.59 -27.12
C GLY A 106 0.66 -6.28 -27.15
N ALA A 107 0.97 -5.29 -27.99
CA ALA A 107 0.20 -4.03 -28.10
C ALA A 107 0.03 -3.59 -29.57
N GLY A 108 -1.23 -3.41 -30.03
CA GLY A 108 -1.53 -2.87 -31.38
C GLY A 108 -1.89 -3.89 -32.47
N GLY A 109 -2.10 -5.17 -32.11
CA GLY A 109 -2.45 -6.26 -33.02
C GLY A 109 -1.22 -6.94 -33.65
N GLU A 110 -1.21 -8.27 -33.64
CA GLU A 110 -0.09 -9.10 -34.14
C GLU A 110 -0.06 -9.25 -35.68
N ALA A 111 -0.47 -8.20 -36.39
CA ALA A 111 -0.43 -8.20 -37.85
C ALA A 111 0.97 -7.79 -38.34
N TRP A 112 1.49 -8.52 -39.33
CA TRP A 112 2.70 -8.12 -40.04
C TRP A 112 2.42 -6.90 -40.94
N ARG A 113 3.36 -5.97 -40.95
CA ARG A 113 3.32 -4.71 -41.70
C ARG A 113 4.58 -4.59 -42.53
N GLN A 114 4.54 -3.78 -43.58
CA GLN A 114 5.66 -3.57 -44.50
C GLN A 114 5.89 -2.08 -44.76
N GLY A 115 7.14 -1.66 -44.94
CA GLY A 115 7.51 -0.30 -45.31
C GLY A 115 9.00 0.01 -45.11
N GLY A 116 9.35 1.28 -45.12
CA GLY A 116 10.71 1.76 -44.84
C GLY A 116 10.96 2.10 -43.36
N ILE A 117 12.21 2.50 -43.05
CA ILE A 117 12.63 2.87 -41.70
C ILE A 117 11.78 4.00 -41.10
N ALA A 118 11.41 5.01 -41.89
CA ALA A 118 10.63 6.15 -41.41
C ALA A 118 9.22 5.72 -40.94
N THR A 119 8.61 4.76 -41.66
CA THR A 119 7.30 4.19 -41.31
C THR A 119 7.40 3.37 -40.03
N LEU A 120 8.39 2.46 -39.95
CA LEU A 120 8.66 1.67 -38.75
C LEU A 120 8.89 2.58 -37.53
N ALA A 121 9.71 3.62 -37.64
CA ALA A 121 9.96 4.57 -36.56
C ALA A 121 8.68 5.30 -36.11
N THR A 122 7.80 5.65 -37.05
CA THR A 122 6.52 6.30 -36.74
C THR A 122 5.57 5.35 -36.01
N GLU A 123 5.50 4.09 -36.43
CA GLU A 123 4.65 3.11 -35.76
C GLU A 123 5.17 2.74 -34.37
N ILE A 124 6.49 2.65 -34.20
CA ILE A 124 7.12 2.46 -32.90
C ILE A 124 6.67 3.57 -31.93
N ARG A 125 6.68 4.83 -32.37
CA ARG A 125 6.17 5.98 -31.58
C ARG A 125 4.67 5.89 -31.27
N ASN A 126 3.88 5.36 -32.20
CA ASN A 126 2.43 5.23 -31.99
C ASN A 126 2.08 4.10 -31.02
N VAL A 127 2.81 2.98 -31.06
CA VAL A 127 2.63 1.83 -30.17
C VAL A 127 3.16 2.10 -28.76
N SER A 128 4.20 2.92 -28.62
CA SER A 128 4.69 3.40 -27.33
C SER A 128 3.81 4.49 -26.69
N GLY A 129 2.86 5.05 -27.46
CA GLY A 129 1.88 6.03 -27.02
C GLY A 129 2.43 7.47 -26.94
N ARG A 130 1.74 8.44 -27.57
CA ARG A 130 1.91 9.87 -27.23
C ARG A 130 1.24 10.10 -25.89
N ARG A 131 2.02 10.48 -24.87
CA ARG A 131 1.68 10.59 -23.43
C ARG A 131 1.68 9.26 -22.66
N GLY A 132 2.72 8.46 -22.85
CA GLY A 132 3.08 7.44 -21.86
C GLY A 132 3.70 8.09 -20.62
N ASP A 133 2.88 8.26 -19.59
CA ASP A 133 3.18 8.44 -18.17
C ASP A 133 4.65 8.79 -17.84
N ILE A 134 4.94 10.08 -17.60
CA ILE A 134 6.27 10.59 -17.19
C ILE A 134 6.84 9.78 -16.02
N GLU A 135 5.96 9.30 -15.14
CA GLU A 135 6.30 8.42 -14.03
C GLU A 135 7.00 7.14 -14.51
N THR A 136 6.55 6.54 -15.61
CA THR A 136 7.13 5.33 -16.21
C THR A 136 8.47 5.63 -16.88
N LEU A 137 8.58 6.76 -17.59
CA LEU A 137 9.83 7.21 -18.19
C LEU A 137 10.92 7.44 -17.12
N LEU A 138 10.61 8.23 -16.09
CA LEU A 138 11.53 8.52 -15.01
C LEU A 138 11.89 7.26 -14.20
N THR A 139 10.93 6.38 -13.92
CA THR A 139 11.22 5.11 -13.24
C THR A 139 12.18 4.25 -14.06
N GLY A 140 11.93 4.12 -15.38
CA GLY A 140 12.80 3.37 -16.28
C GLY A 140 14.23 3.91 -16.27
N ILE A 141 14.38 5.23 -16.37
CA ILE A 141 15.67 5.91 -16.37
C ILE A 141 16.39 5.78 -15.03
N ILE A 142 15.69 5.92 -13.90
CA ILE A 142 16.30 5.76 -12.58
C ILE A 142 16.79 4.33 -12.36
N VAL A 143 16.01 3.32 -12.77
CA VAL A 143 16.42 1.91 -12.69
C VAL A 143 17.61 1.63 -13.62
N GLU A 144 17.61 2.15 -14.84
CA GLU A 144 18.72 2.00 -15.78
C GLU A 144 19.99 2.64 -15.22
N SER A 145 19.91 3.90 -14.76
CA SER A 145 21.02 4.63 -14.12
C SER A 145 21.61 3.88 -12.93
N ALA A 146 20.76 3.34 -12.03
CA ALA A 146 21.23 2.53 -10.90
C ALA A 146 21.92 1.22 -11.34
N ASN A 147 21.54 0.66 -12.49
CA ASN A 147 22.16 -0.52 -13.05
C ASN A 147 23.47 -0.24 -13.78
N LEU A 148 23.72 0.99 -14.25
CA LEU A 148 24.92 1.35 -15.00
C LEU A 148 26.19 1.49 -14.13
N TRP A 149 26.07 1.61 -12.80
CA TRP A 149 27.19 1.64 -11.85
C TRP A 149 27.74 0.22 -11.56
N ILE A 150 28.32 -0.44 -12.56
CA ILE A 150 28.70 -1.86 -12.49
C ILE A 150 30.15 -2.06 -12.01
N SER A 151 31.06 -1.18 -12.43
CA SER A 151 32.51 -1.43 -12.37
C SER A 151 33.10 -1.45 -10.96
N ASP A 152 32.50 -0.70 -10.02
CA ASP A 152 32.85 -0.73 -8.59
C ASP A 152 31.59 -0.62 -7.69
N ARG A 153 30.59 -1.45 -8.00
CA ARG A 153 29.28 -1.41 -7.35
C ARG A 153 29.34 -1.46 -5.82
N LYS A 154 30.33 -2.16 -5.25
CA LYS A 154 30.45 -2.33 -3.79
C LYS A 154 31.00 -1.07 -3.11
N ALA A 155 32.05 -0.44 -3.66
CA ALA A 155 32.60 0.78 -3.09
C ALA A 155 31.60 1.93 -3.24
N VAL A 156 31.03 2.12 -4.43
CA VAL A 156 30.01 3.15 -4.69
C VAL A 156 28.81 3.01 -3.76
N ASN A 157 28.32 1.79 -3.55
CA ASN A 157 27.21 1.55 -2.63
C ASN A 157 27.58 1.91 -1.18
N THR A 158 28.81 1.62 -0.74
CA THR A 158 29.28 1.97 0.61
C THR A 158 29.34 3.50 0.79
N SER A 159 29.97 4.21 -0.15
CA SER A 159 30.08 5.68 -0.10
C SER A 159 28.72 6.39 -0.17
N LEU A 160 27.78 5.85 -0.96
CA LEU A 160 26.42 6.36 -1.02
C LEU A 160 25.62 6.04 0.24
N ALA A 161 25.85 4.88 0.86
CA ALA A 161 25.22 4.50 2.13
C ALA A 161 25.60 5.49 3.23
N GLU A 162 26.88 5.84 3.31
CA GLU A 162 27.39 6.85 4.24
C GLU A 162 26.78 8.23 3.95
N ALA A 163 26.78 8.68 2.68
CA ALA A 163 26.20 9.97 2.29
C ALA A 163 24.69 10.09 2.59
N LEU A 164 23.96 8.99 2.44
CA LEU A 164 22.52 8.93 2.72
C LEU A 164 22.20 8.59 4.18
N ASN A 165 23.21 8.35 5.03
CA ASN A 165 23.04 7.85 6.40
C ASN A 165 22.18 6.57 6.49
N MET A 166 22.40 5.65 5.55
CA MET A 166 21.70 4.37 5.45
C MET A 166 22.61 3.21 5.85
N GLN A 167 22.09 2.21 6.57
CA GLN A 167 22.84 0.98 6.81
C GLN A 167 22.64 -0.02 5.65
N PRO A 168 23.72 -0.51 5.01
CA PRO A 168 23.61 -1.55 3.99
C PRO A 168 23.12 -2.84 4.62
N THR A 169 21.99 -3.37 4.13
CA THR A 169 21.34 -4.50 4.81
C THR A 169 21.97 -5.86 4.46
N LYS A 170 22.57 -5.97 3.26
CA LYS A 170 23.34 -7.13 2.75
C LYS A 170 24.29 -6.69 1.62
N ALA A 171 25.26 -7.54 1.25
CA ALA A 171 26.06 -7.33 0.04
C ALA A 171 25.15 -7.38 -1.22
N GLY A 172 25.19 -6.33 -2.06
CA GLY A 172 24.33 -6.19 -3.24
C GLY A 172 22.99 -5.48 -3.02
N ASP A 173 22.90 -4.61 -2.02
CA ASP A 173 21.68 -3.82 -1.74
C ASP A 173 21.48 -2.70 -2.78
N ASP A 174 20.85 -3.02 -3.92
CA ASP A 174 20.59 -2.11 -5.04
C ASP A 174 19.69 -0.91 -4.67
N ARG A 175 19.05 -0.94 -3.50
CA ARG A 175 18.19 0.13 -2.99
C ARG A 175 18.95 1.44 -2.79
N ILE A 176 20.17 1.37 -2.25
CA ILE A 176 20.97 2.57 -1.95
C ILE A 176 21.30 3.30 -3.26
N LEU A 177 21.65 2.53 -4.29
CA LEU A 177 21.86 3.04 -5.65
C LEU A 177 20.58 3.68 -6.21
N ARG A 178 19.44 3.01 -6.07
CA ARG A 178 18.15 3.54 -6.54
C ARG A 178 17.75 4.82 -5.82
N ILE A 179 17.89 4.89 -4.49
CA ILE A 179 17.58 6.10 -3.72
C ILE A 179 18.51 7.25 -4.12
N ALA A 180 19.82 6.99 -4.26
CA ALA A 180 20.77 7.99 -4.74
C ALA A 180 20.37 8.51 -6.13
N ALA A 181 19.98 7.62 -7.05
CA ALA A 181 19.52 8.00 -8.37
C ALA A 181 18.22 8.83 -8.35
N VAL A 182 17.28 8.55 -7.42
CA VAL A 182 16.10 9.39 -7.18
C VAL A 182 16.50 10.78 -6.68
N MET A 183 17.41 10.87 -5.70
CA MET A 183 17.86 12.16 -5.15
C MET A 183 18.53 13.01 -6.22
N LEU A 184 19.38 12.40 -7.06
CA LEU A 184 20.02 13.07 -8.18
C LEU A 184 19.01 13.49 -9.27
N ALA A 185 18.04 12.63 -9.60
CA ALA A 185 16.99 12.96 -10.56
C ALA A 185 16.14 14.15 -10.07
N ASN A 186 15.75 14.16 -8.80
CA ASN A 186 14.99 15.25 -8.20
C ASN A 186 15.79 16.55 -8.14
N GLY A 187 17.09 16.48 -7.78
CA GLY A 187 17.99 17.63 -7.84
C GLY A 187 18.08 18.22 -9.25
N CYS A 188 18.21 17.39 -10.28
CA CYS A 188 18.20 17.83 -11.67
C CYS A 188 16.85 18.44 -12.11
N LEU A 189 15.73 17.86 -11.68
CA LEU A 189 14.38 18.36 -11.99
C LEU A 189 14.20 19.77 -11.44
N LEU A 190 14.56 19.98 -10.17
CA LEU A 190 14.42 21.27 -9.53
C LEU A 190 15.45 22.29 -10.03
N ASP A 191 16.69 21.87 -10.30
CA ASP A 191 17.71 22.73 -10.92
C ASP A 191 17.21 23.31 -12.25
N ARG A 192 16.60 22.49 -13.11
CA ARG A 192 16.02 22.95 -14.39
C ARG A 192 14.87 23.95 -14.18
N ARG A 193 14.02 23.72 -13.18
CA ARG A 193 12.90 24.61 -12.86
C ARG A 193 13.38 25.95 -12.30
N LEU A 194 14.38 25.93 -11.43
CA LEU A 194 15.00 27.13 -10.87
C LEU A 194 15.72 27.93 -11.94
N GLU A 195 16.40 27.28 -12.89
CA GLU A 195 17.01 27.95 -14.03
C GLU A 195 16.01 28.77 -14.84
N ALA A 196 14.81 28.24 -15.08
CA ALA A 196 13.75 28.94 -15.79
C ALA A 196 13.22 30.16 -15.04
N ILE A 197 13.28 30.15 -13.70
CA ILE A 197 12.72 31.23 -12.85
C ILE A 197 13.78 32.27 -12.52
N TRP A 198 15.03 31.86 -12.33
CA TRP A 198 16.15 32.73 -11.96
C TRP A 198 16.91 33.29 -13.17
N GLN A 199 16.44 33.02 -14.40
CA GLN A 199 17.13 33.36 -15.63
C GLN A 199 17.52 34.85 -15.72
N ASP A 200 16.70 35.73 -15.14
CA ASP A 200 16.89 37.19 -15.11
C ASP A 200 17.17 37.75 -13.70
N SER A 201 17.59 36.90 -12.76
CA SER A 201 17.88 37.26 -11.37
C SER A 201 19.39 37.38 -11.10
N PRO A 202 19.83 38.18 -10.11
CA PRO A 202 21.21 38.11 -9.59
C PRO A 202 21.63 36.70 -9.13
N THR A 203 20.66 35.84 -8.81
CA THR A 203 20.86 34.43 -8.46
C THR A 203 20.87 33.47 -9.66
N ALA A 204 20.96 33.97 -10.89
CA ALA A 204 20.97 33.16 -12.11
C ALA A 204 21.97 32.00 -12.03
N LEU A 205 21.51 30.80 -12.41
CA LEU A 205 22.33 29.61 -12.33
C LEU A 205 23.46 29.66 -13.36
N PRO A 206 24.67 29.22 -12.97
CA PRO A 206 25.80 29.29 -13.86
C PRO A 206 25.61 28.44 -15.12
N LYS A 207 26.06 28.99 -16.25
CA LYS A 207 26.09 28.27 -17.53
C LYS A 207 27.24 27.26 -17.59
N PRO A 208 27.14 26.21 -18.43
CA PRO A 208 28.22 25.25 -18.63
C PRO A 208 29.48 25.94 -19.16
N ALA A 209 30.64 25.67 -18.55
CA ALA A 209 31.93 26.09 -19.10
C ALA A 209 32.41 25.14 -20.21
N LEU A 210 33.33 25.61 -21.06
CA LEU A 210 33.89 24.81 -22.15
C LEU A 210 34.61 23.57 -21.57
N ASN A 211 34.25 22.38 -22.05
CA ASN A 211 34.78 21.09 -21.58
C ASN A 211 34.52 20.78 -20.09
N GLU A 212 33.56 21.46 -19.45
CA GLU A 212 33.15 21.14 -18.07
C GLU A 212 32.38 19.83 -18.03
N THR A 213 32.66 18.98 -17.04
CA THR A 213 31.93 17.73 -16.85
C THR A 213 30.55 17.98 -16.22
N THR A 214 29.59 17.09 -16.43
CA THR A 214 28.25 17.21 -15.87
C THR A 214 28.29 17.21 -14.34
N LYS A 215 29.16 16.38 -13.74
CA LYS A 215 29.37 16.39 -12.28
C LYS A 215 29.85 17.74 -11.76
N SER A 216 30.82 18.37 -12.44
CA SER A 216 31.34 19.69 -12.05
C SER A 216 30.25 20.77 -12.14
N LEU A 217 29.51 20.78 -13.25
CA LEU A 217 28.42 21.73 -13.48
C LEU A 217 27.35 21.64 -12.39
N LEU A 218 26.84 20.42 -12.12
CA LEU A 218 25.82 20.19 -11.09
C LEU A 218 26.33 20.57 -9.70
N THR A 219 27.58 20.21 -9.37
CA THR A 219 28.20 20.58 -8.08
C THR A 219 28.20 22.09 -7.87
N ARG A 220 28.60 22.86 -8.90
CA ARG A 220 28.67 24.32 -8.85
C ARG A 220 27.29 24.95 -8.74
N ARG A 221 26.34 24.51 -9.57
CA ARG A 221 24.95 25.01 -9.55
C ARG A 221 24.27 24.71 -8.22
N TRP A 222 24.36 23.48 -7.74
CA TRP A 222 23.69 23.07 -6.51
C TRP A 222 24.30 23.74 -5.27
N ARG A 223 25.61 23.99 -5.23
CA ARG A 223 26.22 24.82 -4.18
C ARG A 223 25.68 26.25 -4.18
N GLN A 224 25.47 26.85 -5.36
CA GLN A 224 24.87 28.19 -5.45
C GLN A 224 23.41 28.19 -5.01
N ILE A 225 22.64 27.16 -5.36
CA ILE A 225 21.26 27.00 -4.90
C ILE A 225 21.21 26.92 -3.36
N LEU A 226 22.12 26.13 -2.76
CA LEU A 226 22.23 25.95 -1.31
C LEU A 226 22.60 27.23 -0.53
N VAL A 227 23.22 28.21 -1.19
CA VAL A 227 23.49 29.54 -0.58
C VAL A 227 22.19 30.34 -0.44
N VAL A 228 21.24 30.15 -1.35
CA VAL A 228 19.93 30.80 -1.29
C VAL A 228 19.04 30.06 -0.31
N ASP A 229 18.72 28.79 -0.61
CA ASP A 229 17.85 27.92 0.19
C ASP A 229 17.87 26.44 -0.31
N TYR A 230 16.76 25.70 -0.24
CA TYR A 230 16.54 24.36 -0.84
C TYR A 230 17.39 23.25 -0.24
N LYS A 231 17.95 23.47 0.96
CA LYS A 231 18.74 22.49 1.72
C LYS A 231 18.12 21.09 1.76
N PRO A 232 16.81 20.91 2.03
CA PRO A 232 16.21 19.58 2.10
C PRO A 232 16.40 18.73 0.84
N ILE A 233 16.52 19.37 -0.33
CA ILE A 233 16.62 18.68 -1.63
C ILE A 233 18.07 18.60 -2.11
N PHE A 234 18.81 19.71 -2.07
CA PHE A 234 20.13 19.76 -2.67
C PHE A 234 21.25 19.24 -1.77
N GLU A 235 21.11 19.25 -0.44
CA GLU A 235 22.11 18.62 0.45
C GLU A 235 22.25 17.10 0.20
N PRO A 236 21.18 16.27 0.22
CA PRO A 236 21.32 14.84 -0.03
C PRO A 236 21.74 14.57 -1.48
N ALA A 237 21.22 15.33 -2.45
CA ALA A 237 21.60 15.17 -3.86
C ALA A 237 23.08 15.48 -4.07
N LEU A 238 23.59 16.57 -3.47
CA LEU A 238 25.00 16.95 -3.52
C LEU A 238 25.87 15.94 -2.78
N ALA A 239 25.45 15.45 -1.61
CA ALA A 239 26.17 14.40 -0.88
C ALA A 239 26.31 13.13 -1.73
N CYS A 240 25.22 12.68 -2.38
CA CYS A 240 25.28 11.59 -3.34
C CYS A 240 26.24 11.88 -4.49
N LEU A 241 26.13 13.07 -5.11
CA LEU A 241 26.96 13.48 -6.24
C LEU A 241 28.45 13.46 -5.88
N MET A 242 28.80 13.95 -4.70
CA MET A 242 30.18 14.00 -4.20
C MET A 242 30.74 12.61 -3.88
N SER A 243 29.89 11.67 -3.47
CA SER A 243 30.29 10.28 -3.18
C SER A 243 30.48 9.40 -4.43
N LEU A 244 30.09 9.87 -5.63
CA LEU A 244 30.31 9.14 -6.87
C LEU A 244 31.77 9.29 -7.36
N PRO A 245 32.41 8.23 -7.89
CA PRO A 245 33.76 8.32 -8.44
C PRO A 245 33.76 9.15 -9.73
N ASP A 246 34.89 9.80 -10.03
CA ASP A 246 35.08 10.48 -11.31
C ASP A 246 35.34 9.46 -12.42
N GLY A 247 34.70 9.63 -13.57
CA GLY A 247 34.90 8.75 -14.72
C GLY A 247 33.76 8.79 -15.75
N PRO A 248 33.98 8.21 -16.94
CA PRO A 248 33.03 8.26 -18.05
C PRO A 248 31.70 7.56 -17.74
N GLU A 249 31.69 6.58 -16.83
CA GLU A 249 30.45 5.92 -16.40
C GLU A 249 29.57 6.85 -15.56
N THR A 250 30.16 7.55 -14.59
CA THR A 250 29.46 8.53 -13.75
C THR A 250 28.91 9.67 -14.59
N GLU A 251 29.73 10.22 -15.50
CA GLU A 251 29.29 11.28 -16.41
C GLU A 251 28.11 10.84 -17.26
N ARG A 252 28.17 9.64 -17.85
CA ARG A 252 27.06 9.08 -18.64
C ARG A 252 25.77 8.95 -17.82
N VAL A 253 25.86 8.51 -16.56
CA VAL A 253 24.70 8.38 -15.67
C VAL A 253 24.11 9.75 -15.36
N LEU A 254 24.95 10.72 -15.00
CA LEU A 254 24.50 12.08 -14.68
C LEU A 254 23.90 12.78 -15.90
N GLU A 255 24.48 12.64 -17.09
CA GLU A 255 23.92 13.14 -18.34
C GLU A 255 22.55 12.52 -18.65
N THR A 256 22.41 11.21 -18.40
CA THR A 256 21.14 10.51 -18.60
C THR A 256 20.06 11.03 -17.63
N LEU A 257 20.40 11.17 -16.34
CA LEU A 257 19.47 11.71 -15.34
C LEU A 257 19.13 13.17 -15.61
N ARG A 258 20.12 14.00 -15.96
CA ARG A 258 19.91 15.43 -16.27
C ARG A 258 19.06 15.61 -17.52
N GLY A 259 19.38 14.91 -18.61
CA GLY A 259 18.61 14.99 -19.85
C GLY A 259 17.17 14.51 -19.67
N ALA A 260 16.95 13.48 -18.86
CA ALA A 260 15.61 13.02 -18.48
C ALA A 260 14.84 14.07 -17.68
N ALA A 261 15.49 14.65 -16.67
CA ALA A 261 14.92 15.71 -15.86
C ALA A 261 14.59 16.95 -16.69
N GLU A 262 15.50 17.41 -17.55
CA GLU A 262 15.30 18.52 -18.49
C GLU A 262 14.09 18.29 -19.39
N SER A 263 13.99 17.07 -19.92
CA SER A 263 12.88 16.64 -20.79
C SER A 263 11.53 16.61 -20.08
N CYS A 264 11.53 16.29 -18.78
CA CYS A 264 10.30 16.11 -18.01
C CYS A 264 9.88 17.37 -17.24
N ALA A 265 10.81 18.26 -16.90
CA ALA A 265 10.59 19.37 -15.97
C ALA A 265 9.45 20.30 -16.41
N ASP A 266 9.36 20.62 -17.70
CA ASP A 266 8.32 21.51 -18.22
C ASP A 266 6.94 20.84 -18.21
N ALA A 267 6.89 19.56 -18.55
CA ALA A 267 5.66 18.77 -18.49
C ALA A 267 5.23 18.51 -17.03
N LEU A 268 6.17 18.23 -16.13
CA LEU A 268 5.91 18.03 -14.68
C LEU A 268 5.46 19.31 -13.99
N GLY A 269 6.01 20.46 -14.36
CA GLY A 269 5.52 21.75 -13.88
C GLY A 269 4.08 22.03 -14.31
N ALA A 270 3.61 21.43 -15.42
CA ALA A 270 2.23 21.51 -15.89
C ALA A 270 1.34 20.37 -15.36
N LEU A 271 1.92 19.29 -14.84
CA LEU A 271 1.22 18.11 -14.33
C LEU A 271 1.11 18.23 -12.81
N GLU A 272 -0.05 18.68 -12.36
CA GLU A 272 -0.40 18.91 -10.96
C GLU A 272 -0.66 17.61 -10.19
N TYR A 273 0.21 16.59 -10.32
CA TYR A 273 0.08 15.32 -9.60
C TYR A 273 1.41 14.77 -9.09
N ASP A 274 1.35 13.93 -8.05
CA ASP A 274 2.51 13.29 -7.40
C ASP A 274 3.27 12.38 -8.37
N VAL A 275 4.48 12.78 -8.78
CA VAL A 275 5.35 11.95 -9.63
C VAL A 275 6.47 11.29 -8.83
N ALA A 276 7.04 11.96 -7.82
CA ALA A 276 8.18 11.40 -7.09
C ALA A 276 7.76 10.30 -6.10
N GLY A 277 6.55 10.38 -5.54
CA GLY A 277 6.02 9.38 -4.61
C GLY A 277 5.92 8.00 -5.26
N PRO A 278 5.10 7.80 -6.30
CA PRO A 278 4.99 6.53 -6.99
C PRO A 278 6.32 5.94 -7.52
N ILE A 279 7.25 6.81 -7.98
CA ILE A 279 8.61 6.42 -8.40
C ILE A 279 9.41 5.90 -7.20
N TYR A 280 9.48 6.66 -6.11
CA TYR A 280 10.17 6.26 -4.88
C TYR A 280 9.60 4.93 -4.35
N HIS A 281 8.28 4.77 -4.39
CA HIS A 281 7.58 3.56 -3.94
C HIS A 281 7.94 2.36 -4.78
N ARG A 282 7.83 2.45 -6.11
CA ARG A 282 8.22 1.36 -7.03
C ARG A 282 9.70 0.98 -6.87
N LEU A 283 10.56 1.93 -6.54
CA LEU A 283 11.98 1.67 -6.33
C LEU A 283 12.26 1.00 -4.97
N LEU A 284 11.56 1.43 -3.91
CA LEU A 284 11.62 0.84 -2.57
C LEU A 284 10.94 -0.53 -2.47
N GLU A 285 9.95 -0.84 -3.32
CA GLU A 285 9.25 -2.15 -3.35
C GLU A 285 10.20 -3.35 -3.48
N SER A 286 11.35 -3.17 -4.13
CA SER A 286 12.37 -4.21 -4.24
C SER A 286 12.99 -4.61 -2.88
N ALA A 287 12.75 -3.81 -1.84
CA ALA A 287 13.16 -4.03 -0.46
C ALA A 287 11.93 -3.97 0.48
N ARG A 288 11.37 -5.13 0.82
CA ARG A 288 10.28 -5.35 1.83
C ARG A 288 10.62 -4.86 3.26
N TYR A 289 11.10 -3.64 3.45
CA TYR A 289 11.91 -3.27 4.63
C TYR A 289 11.28 -2.26 5.58
N ASP A 290 10.45 -1.30 5.13
CA ASP A 290 9.80 -0.31 5.99
C ASP A 290 8.34 -0.66 6.33
N GLY A 291 7.67 -1.35 5.40
CA GLY A 291 6.25 -1.71 5.49
C GLY A 291 5.33 -0.50 5.68
N SER A 292 5.76 0.64 5.14
CA SER A 292 4.91 1.82 4.94
C SER A 292 4.08 1.59 3.67
N PHE A 293 2.75 1.60 3.81
CA PHE A 293 1.84 1.56 2.66
C PHE A 293 1.42 2.98 2.34
N TYR A 294 1.68 3.42 1.12
CA TYR A 294 1.44 4.80 0.71
C TYR A 294 0.08 4.93 0.05
N THR A 295 -0.70 5.93 0.43
CA THR A 295 -2.02 6.21 -0.17
C THR A 295 -1.88 6.52 -1.66
N THR A 296 -2.72 5.94 -2.51
CA THR A 296 -2.70 6.28 -3.95
C THR A 296 -3.18 7.71 -4.19
N PRO A 297 -2.71 8.44 -5.23
CA PRO A 297 -3.14 9.81 -5.48
C PRO A 297 -4.67 10.00 -5.62
N PRO A 298 -5.43 9.10 -6.30
CA PRO A 298 -6.90 9.20 -6.35
C PRO A 298 -7.55 9.04 -4.97
N ALA A 299 -7.05 8.11 -4.16
CA ALA A 299 -7.55 7.89 -2.81
C ALA A 299 -7.24 9.07 -1.88
N ALA A 300 -6.03 9.62 -1.96
CA ALA A 300 -5.61 10.80 -1.22
C ALA A 300 -6.48 12.02 -1.55
N MET A 301 -6.76 12.24 -2.85
CA MET A 301 -7.64 13.31 -3.32
C MET A 301 -9.06 13.15 -2.77
N LEU A 302 -9.65 11.95 -2.87
CA LEU A 302 -10.99 11.67 -2.35
C LEU A 302 -11.06 11.97 -0.84
N LEU A 303 -10.10 11.47 -0.07
CA LEU A 303 -10.05 11.67 1.38
C LEU A 303 -9.90 13.15 1.75
N ALA A 304 -8.99 13.87 1.08
CA ALA A 304 -8.75 15.29 1.34
C ALA A 304 -9.99 16.15 1.03
N ARG A 305 -10.65 15.91 -0.10
CA ARG A 305 -11.87 16.64 -0.50
C ARG A 305 -13.02 16.43 0.47
N LEU A 306 -13.25 15.19 0.88
CA LEU A 306 -14.29 14.87 1.87
C LEU A 306 -13.98 15.53 3.23
N ALA A 307 -12.73 15.47 3.68
CA ALA A 307 -12.32 16.08 4.94
C ALA A 307 -12.49 17.62 4.93
N LEU A 308 -12.00 18.29 3.88
CA LEU A 308 -12.06 19.75 3.76
C LEU A 308 -13.49 20.29 3.65
N SER A 309 -14.46 19.48 3.21
CA SER A 309 -15.87 19.85 3.23
C SER A 309 -16.43 20.10 4.64
N HIS A 310 -15.73 19.62 5.68
CA HIS A 310 -16.08 19.82 7.09
C HIS A 310 -15.18 20.85 7.80
N VAL A 311 -14.17 21.40 7.11
CA VAL A 311 -13.32 22.44 7.67
C VAL A 311 -14.00 23.79 7.50
N ASN A 312 -14.14 24.53 8.59
CA ASN A 312 -14.75 25.86 8.59
C ASN A 312 -13.73 26.90 8.10
N CYS A 313 -13.73 27.17 6.79
CA CYS A 313 -12.87 28.16 6.15
C CYS A 313 -13.64 28.93 5.09
N ASP A 314 -13.43 30.25 5.02
CA ASP A 314 -13.82 31.02 3.85
C ASP A 314 -12.81 30.77 2.72
N TRP A 315 -13.20 29.95 1.75
CA TRP A 315 -12.34 29.62 0.61
C TRP A 315 -12.13 30.79 -0.34
N SER A 316 -12.85 31.91 -0.21
CA SER A 316 -12.63 33.11 -1.01
C SER A 316 -11.58 34.05 -0.43
N ASP A 317 -11.29 33.93 0.87
CA ASP A 317 -10.33 34.76 1.59
C ASP A 317 -8.96 34.05 1.72
N THR A 318 -7.94 34.65 1.11
CA THR A 318 -6.56 34.15 1.19
C THR A 318 -5.98 34.18 2.60
N GLU A 319 -6.38 35.16 3.44
CA GLU A 319 -5.91 35.22 4.82
C GLU A 319 -6.55 34.14 5.69
N ALA A 320 -7.84 33.85 5.49
CA ALA A 320 -8.51 32.74 6.15
C ALA A 320 -7.82 31.40 5.81
N ILE A 321 -7.51 31.17 4.53
CA ILE A 321 -6.77 29.98 4.10
C ILE A 321 -5.37 29.92 4.72
N ALA A 322 -4.65 31.03 4.79
CA ALA A 322 -3.30 31.09 5.35
C ALA A 322 -3.25 30.79 6.86
N ARG A 323 -4.37 30.91 7.58
CA ARG A 323 -4.50 30.56 9.01
C ARG A 323 -4.85 29.10 9.26
N LEU A 324 -5.17 28.33 8.22
CA LEU A 324 -5.43 26.91 8.36
C LEU A 324 -4.19 26.17 8.85
N ARG A 325 -4.41 25.12 9.62
CA ARG A 325 -3.36 24.22 10.09
C ARG A 325 -3.77 22.78 9.76
N ILE A 326 -3.06 22.18 8.81
CA ILE A 326 -3.30 20.80 8.35
C ILE A 326 -2.04 19.98 8.61
N ILE A 327 -2.17 18.80 9.23
CA ILE A 327 -1.03 17.95 9.57
C ILE A 327 -1.19 16.50 9.09
N ASP A 328 -0.08 15.93 8.62
CA ASP A 328 0.13 14.49 8.53
C ASP A 328 1.29 14.06 9.46
N PRO A 329 1.03 13.38 10.59
CA PRO A 329 2.04 12.98 11.57
C PRO A 329 2.89 11.76 11.12
N ALA A 330 2.60 11.18 9.95
CA ALA A 330 3.37 10.13 9.30
C ALA A 330 3.34 10.34 7.78
N CYS A 331 3.87 11.49 7.33
CA CYS A 331 3.58 12.04 6.01
C CYS A 331 4.19 11.27 4.84
N GLY A 332 5.19 10.41 5.07
CA GLY A 332 5.87 9.69 4.01
C GLY A 332 6.38 10.65 2.92
N THR A 333 6.04 10.37 1.67
CA THR A 333 6.40 11.23 0.51
C THR A 333 5.46 12.42 0.31
N GLY A 334 4.56 12.70 1.26
CA GLY A 334 3.69 13.87 1.24
C GLY A 334 2.46 13.75 0.33
N THR A 335 2.07 12.54 -0.12
CA THR A 335 0.95 12.37 -1.06
C THR A 335 -0.39 12.89 -0.50
N LEU A 336 -0.66 12.71 0.80
CA LEU A 336 -1.86 13.26 1.46
C LEU A 336 -1.79 14.78 1.60
N LEU A 337 -0.62 15.34 1.94
CA LEU A 337 -0.40 16.78 2.03
C LEU A 337 -0.57 17.46 0.66
N LEU A 338 -0.03 16.87 -0.40
CA LEU A 338 -0.21 17.36 -1.77
C LEU A 338 -1.68 17.29 -2.20
N ALA A 339 -2.39 16.22 -1.83
CA ALA A 339 -3.83 16.12 -2.09
C ALA A 339 -4.63 17.21 -1.35
N ALA A 340 -4.28 17.51 -0.10
CA ALA A 340 -4.87 18.61 0.66
C ALA A 340 -4.59 19.97 0.00
N GLN A 341 -3.35 20.22 -0.43
CA GLN A 341 -2.96 21.41 -1.18
C GLN A 341 -3.83 21.61 -2.43
N HIS A 342 -3.96 20.57 -3.25
CA HIS A 342 -4.77 20.61 -4.45
C HIS A 342 -6.25 20.80 -4.14
N ALA A 343 -6.78 20.14 -3.12
CA ALA A 343 -8.17 20.27 -2.73
C ALA A 343 -8.50 21.69 -2.25
N VAL A 344 -7.65 22.31 -1.42
CA VAL A 344 -7.80 23.72 -0.99
C VAL A 344 -7.73 24.67 -2.18
N ARG A 345 -6.75 24.49 -3.06
CA ARG A 345 -6.63 25.29 -4.29
C ARG A 345 -7.86 25.16 -5.17
N ASP A 346 -8.36 23.94 -5.38
CA ASP A 346 -9.54 23.68 -6.22
C ASP A 346 -10.80 24.32 -5.58
N LEU A 347 -10.91 24.37 -4.24
CA LEU A 347 -11.95 25.11 -3.52
C LEU A 347 -11.82 26.63 -3.70
N HIS A 348 -10.61 27.19 -3.56
CA HIS A 348 -10.35 28.62 -3.75
C HIS A 348 -10.65 29.06 -5.19
N SER A 349 -10.15 28.32 -6.18
CA SER A 349 -10.39 28.60 -7.61
C SER A 349 -11.87 28.50 -8.01
N ALA A 350 -12.70 27.81 -7.24
CA ALA A 350 -14.15 27.81 -7.48
C ALA A 350 -14.84 29.12 -7.04
N THR A 351 -14.17 29.92 -6.19
CA THR A 351 -14.68 31.21 -5.69
C THR A 351 -14.08 32.42 -6.42
N THR A 352 -12.88 32.27 -6.99
CA THR A 352 -12.17 33.33 -7.71
C THR A 352 -11.38 32.77 -8.90
N ASN A 353 -11.20 33.56 -9.96
CA ASN A 353 -10.35 33.23 -11.11
C ASN A 353 -9.05 34.05 -11.14
N GLU A 354 -8.71 34.76 -10.07
CA GLU A 354 -7.51 35.58 -10.00
C GLU A 354 -6.24 34.73 -9.85
N ARG A 355 -5.41 34.70 -10.90
CA ARG A 355 -4.18 33.90 -10.90
C ARG A 355 -3.22 34.26 -9.76
N THR A 356 -3.15 35.53 -9.39
CA THR A 356 -2.27 36.02 -8.31
C THR A 356 -2.70 35.49 -6.95
N SER A 357 -4.01 35.39 -6.67
CA SER A 357 -4.50 34.83 -5.40
C SER A 357 -4.18 33.33 -5.29
N ILE A 358 -4.31 32.59 -6.40
CA ILE A 358 -3.97 31.15 -6.47
C ILE A 358 -2.48 30.92 -6.17
N GLU A 359 -1.58 31.75 -6.70
CA GLU A 359 -0.14 31.66 -6.45
C GLU A 359 0.20 31.99 -4.98
N ILE A 360 -0.46 32.99 -4.38
CA ILE A 360 -0.32 33.33 -2.96
C ILE A 360 -0.80 32.17 -2.07
N VAL A 361 -1.98 31.62 -2.35
CA VAL A 361 -2.53 30.48 -1.61
C VAL A 361 -1.57 29.29 -1.67
N HIS A 362 -0.99 28.99 -2.84
CA HIS A 362 0.00 27.92 -2.93
C HIS A 362 1.23 28.19 -2.03
N LEU A 363 1.77 29.41 -2.04
CA LEU A 363 2.92 29.76 -1.20
C LEU A 363 2.59 29.63 0.30
N GLU A 364 1.47 30.18 0.75
CA GLU A 364 1.01 30.07 2.15
C GLU A 364 0.74 28.62 2.54
N MET A 365 0.18 27.82 1.63
CA MET A 365 -0.07 26.40 1.88
C MET A 365 1.21 25.64 2.20
N VAL A 366 2.26 25.84 1.39
CA VAL A 366 3.53 25.10 1.52
C VAL A 366 4.42 25.67 2.63
N GLN A 367 4.39 26.99 2.86
CA GLN A 367 5.25 27.65 3.85
C GLN A 367 4.65 27.72 5.26
N ARG A 368 3.34 27.54 5.44
CA ARG A 368 2.70 27.73 6.75
C ARG A 368 1.59 26.73 7.06
N VAL A 369 0.70 26.42 6.13
CA VAL A 369 -0.50 25.62 6.44
C VAL A 369 -0.21 24.12 6.60
N LEU A 370 0.60 23.56 5.70
CA LEU A 370 0.82 22.11 5.59
C LEU A 370 1.99 21.64 6.44
N HIS A 371 1.70 20.87 7.49
CA HIS A 371 2.67 20.31 8.40
C HIS A 371 2.85 18.81 8.16
N GLY A 372 4.09 18.33 8.15
CA GLY A 372 4.39 16.92 7.91
C GLY A 372 5.49 16.40 8.80
N LEU A 373 5.31 15.22 9.39
CA LEU A 373 6.34 14.53 10.15
C LEU A 373 6.55 13.12 9.61
N ASP A 374 7.80 12.70 9.46
CA ASP A 374 8.12 11.28 9.20
C ASP A 374 9.45 10.90 9.87
N ILE A 375 9.61 9.64 10.26
CA ILE A 375 10.86 9.12 10.82
C ILE A 375 11.95 8.93 9.76
N ASN A 376 11.56 8.79 8.49
CA ASN A 376 12.45 8.62 7.37
C ASN A 376 12.76 9.97 6.72
N ARG A 377 13.98 10.46 6.96
CA ARG A 377 14.50 11.71 6.37
C ARG A 377 14.26 11.80 4.86
N HIS A 378 14.49 10.72 4.12
CA HIS A 378 14.34 10.73 2.67
C HIS A 378 12.89 10.87 2.22
N ALA A 379 11.94 10.34 3.00
CA ALA A 379 10.52 10.51 2.71
C ALA A 379 10.11 11.98 2.88
N VAL A 380 10.55 12.63 3.97
CA VAL A 380 10.33 14.08 4.21
C VAL A 380 10.94 14.93 3.09
N GLN A 381 12.13 14.59 2.62
CA GLN A 381 12.78 15.30 1.50
C GLN A 381 11.99 15.18 0.19
N LEU A 382 11.38 14.02 -0.05
CA LEU A 382 10.50 13.80 -1.20
C LEU A 382 9.18 14.53 -1.07
N ALA A 383 8.61 14.59 0.15
CA ALA A 383 7.45 15.43 0.43
C ALA A 383 7.75 16.90 0.11
N ALA A 384 8.92 17.41 0.51
CA ALA A 384 9.35 18.76 0.18
C ALA A 384 9.44 18.98 -1.33
N CYS A 385 10.04 18.05 -2.09
CA CYS A 385 10.07 18.11 -3.56
C CYS A 385 8.66 18.16 -4.15
N ASN A 386 7.80 17.23 -3.75
CA ASN A 386 6.46 17.07 -4.30
C ASN A 386 5.59 18.33 -4.11
N LEU A 387 5.68 18.98 -2.96
CA LEU A 387 4.92 20.20 -2.67
C LEU A 387 5.43 21.42 -3.46
N THR A 388 6.67 21.42 -3.94
CA THR A 388 7.34 22.61 -4.49
C THR A 388 7.63 22.56 -5.99
N LEU A 389 7.57 21.38 -6.62
CA LEU A 389 7.83 21.24 -8.07
C LEU A 389 6.93 22.13 -8.94
N SER A 390 5.68 22.35 -8.52
CA SER A 390 4.71 23.18 -9.22
C SER A 390 5.01 24.68 -9.10
N SER A 391 5.50 25.15 -7.94
CA SER A 391 5.94 26.54 -7.72
C SER A 391 7.27 26.58 -6.95
N PRO A 392 8.41 26.68 -7.65
CA PRO A 392 9.72 26.72 -7.01
C PRO A 392 10.03 28.03 -6.28
N ARG A 393 9.09 28.99 -6.18
CA ARG A 393 9.29 30.27 -5.46
C ARG A 393 9.12 30.14 -3.95
N VAL A 394 8.91 28.91 -3.45
CA VAL A 394 8.73 28.61 -2.04
C VAL A 394 10.05 28.81 -1.28
N ASP A 395 9.96 29.42 -0.11
CA ASP A 395 11.01 29.42 0.90
C ASP A 395 10.94 28.09 1.70
N TYR A 396 11.90 27.21 1.45
CA TYR A 396 12.03 25.90 2.07
C TYR A 396 12.39 25.97 3.54
N GLN A 397 13.05 27.05 4.00
CA GLN A 397 13.33 27.23 5.43
C GLN A 397 12.03 27.43 6.23
N ARG A 398 10.98 27.92 5.55
CA ARG A 398 9.65 28.11 6.16
C ARG A 398 8.79 26.85 6.12
N MET A 399 9.11 25.84 5.30
CA MET A 399 8.28 24.64 5.18
C MET A 399 8.22 23.86 6.51
N PRO A 400 7.02 23.64 7.10
CA PRO A 400 6.88 22.92 8.36
C PRO A 400 6.91 21.39 8.15
N LEU A 401 7.99 20.90 7.55
CA LEU A 401 8.26 19.47 7.35
C LEU A 401 9.43 19.03 8.25
N TYR A 402 9.20 18.00 9.06
CA TYR A 402 10.15 17.59 10.11
C TYR A 402 10.50 16.11 10.02
N THR A 403 11.79 15.81 10.18
CA THR A 403 12.25 14.42 10.38
C THR A 403 12.14 14.07 11.85
N ALA A 404 11.18 13.22 12.22
CA ALA A 404 10.99 12.84 13.60
C ALA A 404 12.14 11.95 14.11
N LYS A 405 12.75 12.31 15.25
CA LYS A 405 13.82 11.50 15.86
C LYS A 405 13.30 10.09 16.18
N HIS A 406 14.02 9.07 15.73
CA HIS A 406 13.68 7.67 15.98
C HIS A 406 14.94 6.81 16.11
N GLY A 407 14.94 5.87 17.04
CA GLY A 407 16.11 5.04 17.34
C GLY A 407 16.86 5.53 18.58
N VAL A 408 18.12 5.11 18.73
CA VAL A 408 19.01 5.56 19.81
C VAL A 408 19.99 6.55 19.22
N LEU A 409 19.94 7.79 19.69
CA LEU A 409 20.76 8.90 19.20
C LEU A 409 21.68 9.40 20.31
N ASN A 410 22.89 9.84 19.95
CA ASN A 410 23.82 10.47 20.87
C ASN A 410 23.58 11.98 20.89
N GLU A 411 23.11 12.50 22.02
CA GLU A 411 22.83 13.91 22.23
C GLU A 411 23.62 14.37 23.46
N ASP A 412 24.49 15.37 23.29
CA ASP A 412 25.33 15.93 24.35
C ASP A 412 26.15 14.87 25.12
N GLY A 413 26.64 13.86 24.40
CA GLY A 413 27.42 12.75 24.97
C GLY A 413 26.59 11.72 25.73
N ARG A 414 25.26 11.74 25.62
CA ARG A 414 24.34 10.76 26.21
C ARG A 414 23.51 10.05 25.14
N GLU A 415 23.43 8.73 25.24
CA GLU A 415 22.50 7.94 24.42
C GLU A 415 21.06 8.17 24.89
N ARG A 416 20.18 8.59 23.98
CA ARG A 416 18.74 8.75 24.23
C ARG A 416 17.93 7.99 23.17
N ALA A 417 16.92 7.26 23.63
CA ALA A 417 15.98 6.57 22.77
C ALA A 417 14.80 7.48 22.39
N TRP A 418 14.41 7.44 21.13
CA TRP A 418 13.33 8.23 20.54
C TRP A 418 12.36 7.35 19.75
N ALA A 419 11.07 7.67 19.83
CA ALA A 419 10.00 6.87 19.23
C ALA A 419 9.33 7.49 17.98
N GLY A 420 9.85 8.60 17.45
CA GLY A 420 9.29 9.28 16.27
C GLY A 420 8.20 10.28 16.61
N SER A 421 7.23 10.45 15.71
CA SER A 421 6.16 11.46 15.87
C SER A 421 5.25 11.20 17.08
N ILE A 422 5.19 9.96 17.59
CA ILE A 422 4.39 9.63 18.78
C ILE A 422 4.92 10.27 20.07
N GLU A 423 6.14 10.82 20.06
CA GLU A 423 6.69 11.62 21.17
C GLU A 423 5.83 12.87 21.46
N LEU A 424 5.05 13.34 20.49
CA LEU A 424 4.04 14.40 20.65
C LEU A 424 3.00 14.07 21.74
N LEU A 425 2.75 12.79 22.02
CA LEU A 425 1.88 12.36 23.11
C LEU A 425 2.37 12.78 24.49
N LEU A 426 3.65 13.10 24.64
CA LEU A 426 4.25 13.48 25.93
C LEU A 426 4.34 14.98 26.19
N GLN A 427 4.03 15.83 25.22
CA GLN A 427 4.20 17.27 25.38
C GLN A 427 2.96 17.92 26.01
N ASP A 428 3.15 18.74 27.04
CA ASP A 428 2.07 19.50 27.70
C ASP A 428 1.62 20.70 26.86
N SER A 429 2.49 21.19 25.98
CA SER A 429 2.15 22.03 24.84
C SER A 429 3.10 21.69 23.69
N PRO A 430 2.64 21.64 22.43
CA PRO A 430 3.48 21.16 21.33
C PRO A 430 4.63 22.11 20.89
N GLY A 431 4.94 23.15 21.69
CA GLY A 431 5.98 24.14 21.42
C GLY A 431 7.39 23.79 21.91
N GLN A 432 7.57 22.74 22.71
CA GLN A 432 8.92 22.25 23.10
C GLN A 432 9.59 21.41 21.99
N LEU A 433 8.88 21.16 20.90
CA LEU A 433 9.19 20.19 19.87
C LEU A 433 10.23 20.65 18.83
N ALA A 434 10.33 21.96 18.56
CA ALA A 434 11.24 22.48 17.53
C ALA A 434 12.74 22.29 17.87
N LEU A 435 13.09 22.33 19.15
CA LEU A 435 14.45 22.03 19.64
C LEU A 435 14.74 20.52 19.66
N ASP A 436 13.72 19.70 19.92
CA ASP A 436 13.85 18.25 20.11
C ASP A 436 13.63 17.42 18.84
N LEU A 437 13.11 17.97 17.73
CA LEU A 437 12.89 17.23 16.47
C LEU A 437 13.94 17.46 15.39
N GLY A 438 15.00 18.23 15.65
CA GLY A 438 16.05 18.43 14.65
C GLY A 438 15.53 19.10 13.38
N GLY A 439 14.68 20.13 13.54
CA GLY A 439 14.59 21.17 12.50
C GLY A 439 16.01 21.65 12.15
N PRO A 440 16.25 22.16 10.93
CA PRO A 440 17.58 22.58 10.52
C PRO A 440 18.18 23.45 11.62
N LYS A 441 19.23 22.95 12.26
CA LYS A 441 20.00 23.78 13.16
C LYS A 441 20.54 24.90 12.26
N ALA A 442 20.22 26.14 12.60
CA ALA A 442 21.07 27.26 12.25
C ALA A 442 22.37 27.09 13.04
N GLU A 443 23.20 26.11 12.66
CA GLU A 443 24.61 26.13 13.02
C GLU A 443 25.26 27.12 12.05
N GLU A 444 25.86 28.14 12.65
CA GLU A 444 26.48 29.35 12.09
C GLU A 444 25.52 30.55 11.88
N GLU A 445 25.48 31.40 12.92
CA GLU A 445 25.31 32.85 12.76
C GLU A 445 26.31 33.34 11.70
N ILE A 446 25.86 33.44 10.45
CA ILE A 446 26.52 34.29 9.48
C ILE A 446 25.99 35.69 9.75
N GLU A 447 26.86 36.53 10.34
CA GLU A 447 26.71 37.98 10.40
C GLU A 447 26.43 38.53 8.99
N THR A 448 25.15 38.67 8.65
CA THR A 448 24.71 39.62 7.64
C THR A 448 23.56 40.40 8.25
N GLY A 449 23.90 41.60 8.72
CA GLY A 449 22.92 42.52 9.28
C GLY A 449 21.90 42.90 8.22
N HIS A 450 20.63 42.59 8.48
CA HIS A 450 19.47 43.46 8.29
C HIS A 450 18.20 42.75 8.77
N GLY A 451 17.50 43.39 9.73
CA GLY A 451 16.12 43.05 10.12
C GLY A 451 16.01 42.23 11.40
N GLU A 452 15.35 42.78 12.40
CA GLU A 452 14.99 42.12 13.66
C GLU A 452 14.31 40.76 13.38
N GLY A 453 14.94 39.69 13.85
CA GLY A 453 14.55 38.32 13.54
C GLY A 453 13.27 37.90 14.24
N GLU A 454 12.17 37.78 13.48
CA GLU A 454 11.07 36.90 13.87
C GLU A 454 11.56 35.44 13.84
N GLN A 455 11.48 34.77 14.98
CA GLN A 455 11.90 33.37 15.18
C GLN A 455 10.96 32.41 14.43
N PHE A 456 11.24 32.11 13.16
CA PHE A 456 10.46 31.17 12.36
C PHE A 456 10.89 29.71 12.59
N GLY A 457 9.91 28.80 12.75
CA GLY A 457 10.13 27.35 12.91
C GLY A 457 9.63 26.72 14.22
N LYS A 458 9.00 27.48 15.13
CA LYS A 458 8.55 26.98 16.44
C LYS A 458 7.16 26.35 16.48
N ASP A 459 6.38 26.37 15.41
CA ASP A 459 4.93 26.31 15.58
C ASP A 459 4.29 24.98 15.15
N ILE A 460 4.66 23.87 15.80
CA ILE A 460 3.70 22.74 15.97
C ILE A 460 2.85 22.99 17.23
N SER A 461 3.12 24.08 17.97
CA SER A 461 2.62 24.39 19.31
C SER A 461 1.12 24.67 19.41
N GLU A 462 0.49 25.03 18.31
CA GLU A 462 -0.95 25.22 18.26
C GLU A 462 -1.67 24.00 17.69
N PRO A 463 -2.90 23.72 18.13
CA PRO A 463 -3.66 22.59 17.62
C PRO A 463 -4.05 22.77 16.14
N PHE A 464 -4.34 21.66 15.47
CA PHE A 464 -4.64 21.59 14.03
C PHE A 464 -6.14 21.57 13.72
N ASP A 465 -6.54 22.16 12.59
CA ASP A 465 -7.91 22.11 12.06
C ASP A 465 -8.22 20.74 11.46
N LEU A 466 -7.22 20.15 10.79
CA LEU A 466 -7.32 18.87 10.10
C LEU A 466 -6.09 18.00 10.34
N VAL A 467 -6.32 16.78 10.81
CA VAL A 467 -5.35 15.68 10.73
C VAL A 467 -5.75 14.80 9.55
N ILE A 468 -4.87 14.69 8.55
CA ILE A 468 -5.04 13.77 7.42
C ILE A 468 -3.89 12.77 7.42
N MET A 469 -4.19 11.48 7.61
CA MET A 469 -3.11 10.51 7.87
C MET A 469 -3.39 9.08 7.34
N ASN A 470 -2.31 8.39 6.98
CA ASN A 470 -2.29 6.94 6.79
C ASN A 470 -1.23 6.35 7.73
N PRO A 471 -1.57 6.05 8.99
CA PRO A 471 -0.60 5.65 10.00
C PRO A 471 0.04 4.29 9.66
N PRO A 472 1.28 4.03 10.09
CA PRO A 472 1.99 2.78 9.74
C PRO A 472 1.30 1.54 10.32
N PHE A 473 0.82 0.63 9.46
CA PHE A 473 0.15 -0.62 9.86
C PHE A 473 1.11 -1.75 10.26
N THR A 474 2.42 -1.51 10.23
CA THR A 474 3.42 -2.52 10.52
C THR A 474 3.52 -2.87 11.99
N ARG A 475 3.92 -4.12 12.23
CA ARG A 475 4.38 -4.56 13.55
C ARG A 475 5.74 -3.95 13.85
N ASN A 476 5.98 -3.65 15.13
CA ASN A 476 7.20 -2.98 15.58
C ASN A 476 8.48 -3.79 15.28
N ASP A 477 8.38 -5.13 15.20
CA ASP A 477 9.51 -5.99 14.83
C ASP A 477 9.96 -5.85 13.37
N ILE A 478 9.05 -5.43 12.49
CA ILE A 478 9.34 -5.10 11.09
C ILE A 478 9.82 -3.65 11.01
N ARG A 479 9.08 -2.71 11.61
CA ARG A 479 9.40 -1.27 11.61
C ARG A 479 10.81 -0.99 12.11
N ASN A 480 11.19 -1.62 13.23
CA ASN A 480 12.47 -1.37 13.89
C ASN A 480 13.58 -2.32 13.42
N ARG A 481 13.39 -3.05 12.31
CA ARG A 481 14.35 -4.06 11.83
C ARG A 481 15.72 -3.49 11.50
N GLN A 482 15.81 -2.20 11.16
CA GLN A 482 17.09 -1.54 10.89
C GLN A 482 17.93 -1.32 12.16
N LEU A 483 17.31 -1.33 13.34
CA LEU A 483 17.99 -1.12 14.61
C LEU A 483 18.65 -2.42 15.13
N THR A 484 19.73 -2.27 15.89
CA THR A 484 20.34 -3.38 16.64
C THR A 484 19.35 -3.95 17.67
N PRO A 485 19.46 -5.22 18.09
CA PRO A 485 18.56 -5.79 19.10
C PRO A 485 18.52 -4.96 20.41
N ALA A 486 19.64 -4.38 20.83
CA ALA A 486 19.72 -3.50 21.99
C ALA A 486 18.93 -2.20 21.78
N ALA A 487 19.16 -1.51 20.65
CA ALA A 487 18.44 -0.29 20.30
C ALA A 487 16.93 -0.52 20.15
N ARG A 488 16.50 -1.66 19.56
CA ARG A 488 15.08 -2.03 19.49
C ARG A 488 14.44 -2.13 20.86
N LYS A 489 15.14 -2.70 21.83
CA LYS A 489 14.65 -2.82 23.21
C LYS A 489 14.51 -1.45 23.87
N GLN A 490 15.48 -0.55 23.65
CA GLN A 490 15.40 0.82 24.19
C GLN A 490 14.25 1.62 23.59
N VAL A 491 14.04 1.54 22.26
CA VAL A 491 12.89 2.18 21.60
C VAL A 491 11.57 1.59 22.10
N GLN A 492 11.48 0.27 22.26
CA GLN A 492 10.29 -0.36 22.83
C GLN A 492 10.02 0.10 24.26
N GLN A 493 11.05 0.25 25.09
CA GLN A 493 10.90 0.82 26.43
C GLN A 493 10.40 2.26 26.37
N ARG A 494 10.92 3.08 25.43
CA ARG A 494 10.45 4.45 25.24
C ARG A 494 8.97 4.50 24.85
N GLU A 495 8.50 3.61 23.97
CA GLU A 495 7.08 3.49 23.61
C GLU A 495 6.21 3.10 24.83
N GLN A 496 6.73 2.24 25.71
CA GLN A 496 6.06 1.87 26.96
C GLN A 496 5.96 3.06 27.91
N ASP A 497 7.05 3.80 28.11
CA ASP A 497 7.06 5.01 28.93
C ASP A 497 6.07 6.06 28.40
N ILE A 498 5.93 6.18 27.06
CA ILE A 498 4.93 7.04 26.43
C ILE A 498 3.52 6.60 26.80
N ALA A 499 3.22 5.31 26.67
CA ALA A 499 1.91 4.77 27.00
C ALA A 499 1.56 4.91 28.49
N GLU A 500 2.53 4.70 29.39
CA GLU A 500 2.36 4.86 30.84
C GLU A 500 2.07 6.31 31.24
N ARG A 501 2.78 7.27 30.64
CA ARG A 501 2.52 8.70 30.87
C ARG A 501 1.19 9.14 30.28
N LEU A 502 0.84 8.66 29.08
CA LEU A 502 -0.48 8.91 28.51
C LEU A 502 -1.57 8.37 29.43
N LYS A 503 -1.39 7.18 30.01
CA LYS A 503 -2.35 6.60 30.96
C LYS A 503 -2.61 7.49 32.17
N ALA A 504 -1.61 8.23 32.63
CA ALA A 504 -1.77 9.18 33.73
C ALA A 504 -2.55 10.44 33.33
N GLN A 505 -2.59 10.78 32.03
CA GLN A 505 -3.26 11.97 31.49
C GLN A 505 -4.66 11.66 30.94
N ASP A 506 -4.80 10.58 30.19
CA ASP A 506 -6.03 10.09 29.57
C ASP A 506 -6.01 8.54 29.53
N GLU A 507 -6.71 7.92 30.48
CA GLU A 507 -6.76 6.46 30.61
C GLU A 507 -7.47 5.80 29.41
N ASP A 508 -8.52 6.44 28.88
CA ASP A 508 -9.27 5.90 27.74
C ASP A 508 -8.41 5.86 26.48
N ALA A 509 -7.63 6.93 26.24
CA ALA A 509 -6.69 7.00 25.13
C ALA A 509 -5.55 5.98 25.27
N ALA A 510 -5.02 5.79 26.49
CA ALA A 510 -3.95 4.81 26.71
C ALA A 510 -4.39 3.36 26.50
N GLN A 511 -5.67 3.03 26.74
CA GLN A 511 -6.20 1.69 26.50
C GLN A 511 -6.19 1.28 25.02
N THR A 512 -6.11 2.22 24.08
CA THR A 512 -6.03 1.86 22.65
C THR A 512 -4.67 1.32 22.26
N ILE A 513 -3.63 1.56 23.06
CA ILE A 513 -2.24 1.26 22.70
C ILE A 513 -1.96 -0.24 22.80
N ASP A 514 -1.61 -0.84 21.66
CA ASP A 514 -1.01 -2.17 21.56
C ASP A 514 0.49 -2.01 21.27
N GLN A 515 1.32 -2.44 22.22
CA GLN A 515 2.78 -2.37 22.14
C GLN A 515 3.40 -3.19 21.00
N THR A 516 2.60 -3.97 20.27
CA THR A 516 3.05 -4.70 19.09
C THR A 516 2.89 -3.93 17.78
N SER A 517 2.16 -2.81 17.77
CA SER A 517 1.89 -2.00 16.59
C SER A 517 1.86 -0.49 16.86
N ALA A 518 2.77 0.22 16.19
CA ALA A 518 2.86 1.68 16.12
C ALA A 518 1.53 2.38 15.82
N ARG A 519 0.71 1.80 14.94
CA ARG A 519 -0.57 2.34 14.49
C ARG A 519 -1.47 2.80 15.64
N THR A 520 -1.48 2.05 16.73
CA THR A 520 -2.39 2.27 17.86
C THR A 520 -2.13 3.56 18.65
N PHE A 521 -0.95 4.16 18.48
CA PHE A 521 -0.60 5.45 19.06
C PHE A 521 -1.14 6.64 18.26
N PHE A 522 -1.41 6.46 16.97
CA PHE A 522 -1.77 7.57 16.07
C PHE A 522 -3.19 8.07 16.28
N THR A 523 -4.12 7.22 16.73
CA THR A 523 -5.49 7.64 17.06
C THR A 523 -5.52 8.57 18.28
N PRO A 524 -4.91 8.20 19.43
CA PRO A 524 -4.69 9.14 20.55
C PRO A 524 -3.91 10.40 20.16
N LEU A 525 -2.90 10.27 19.30
CA LEU A 525 -2.10 11.40 18.85
C LEU A 525 -2.96 12.40 18.08
N ALA A 526 -3.76 11.92 17.13
CA ALA A 526 -4.67 12.77 16.36
C ALA A 526 -5.70 13.47 17.26
N ASP A 527 -6.28 12.77 18.24
CA ASP A 527 -7.20 13.38 19.22
C ASP A 527 -6.53 14.50 20.02
N LYS A 528 -5.27 14.30 20.42
CA LYS A 528 -4.50 15.27 21.20
C LYS A 528 -4.12 16.54 20.41
N ILE A 529 -3.72 16.40 19.14
CA ILE A 529 -3.18 17.53 18.36
C ILE A 529 -4.27 18.33 17.63
N LEU A 530 -5.52 17.87 17.59
CA LEU A 530 -6.63 18.59 16.94
C LEU A 530 -7.21 19.69 17.83
N LYS A 531 -7.67 20.79 17.23
CA LYS A 531 -8.38 21.89 17.90
C LYS A 531 -9.64 21.38 18.62
N PRO A 532 -9.86 21.69 19.91
CA PRO A 532 -11.13 21.38 20.57
C PRO A 532 -12.30 22.10 19.89
N GLY A 533 -13.44 21.42 19.72
CA GLY A 533 -14.69 22.02 19.21
C GLY A 533 -14.78 22.20 17.68
N GLU A 534 -13.68 22.51 17.00
CA GLU A 534 -13.62 22.67 15.54
C GLU A 534 -12.50 21.80 14.95
N ARG A 535 -12.78 20.50 14.81
CA ARG A 535 -11.80 19.48 14.37
C ARG A 535 -12.32 18.56 13.31
N THR A 536 -11.44 18.22 12.36
CA THR A 536 -11.65 17.15 11.39
C THR A 536 -10.50 16.15 11.43
N LEU A 537 -10.84 14.87 11.49
CA LEU A 537 -9.93 13.74 11.35
C LEU A 537 -10.26 12.98 10.07
N ALA A 538 -9.25 12.81 9.22
CA ALA A 538 -9.32 12.01 8.01
C ALA A 538 -8.23 10.94 8.07
N THR A 539 -8.62 9.67 8.18
CA THR A 539 -7.63 8.60 8.36
C THR A 539 -7.93 7.36 7.53
N VAL A 540 -6.87 6.75 6.99
CA VAL A 540 -6.93 5.42 6.40
C VAL A 540 -6.62 4.38 7.48
N LEU A 541 -7.50 3.40 7.66
CA LEU A 541 -7.33 2.33 8.64
C LEU A 541 -7.50 0.97 7.97
N PRO A 542 -6.83 -0.09 8.46
CA PRO A 542 -7.14 -1.43 8.03
C PRO A 542 -8.57 -1.76 8.47
N THR A 543 -9.40 -2.32 7.59
CA THR A 543 -10.79 -2.68 7.91
C THR A 543 -10.89 -3.65 9.10
N THR A 544 -9.81 -4.37 9.41
CA THR A 544 -9.71 -5.19 10.63
C THR A 544 -9.72 -4.36 11.92
N ALA A 545 -9.17 -3.15 11.94
CA ALA A 545 -9.31 -2.25 13.10
C ALA A 545 -10.79 -1.84 13.29
N MET A 546 -11.56 -1.81 12.20
CA MET A 546 -12.99 -1.48 12.23
C MET A 546 -13.88 -2.65 12.68
N THR A 547 -13.41 -3.89 12.60
CA THR A 547 -14.32 -5.07 12.71
C THR A 547 -13.81 -6.14 13.66
N ALA A 548 -12.50 -6.27 13.85
CA ALA A 548 -11.92 -7.27 14.74
C ALA A 548 -12.03 -6.85 16.23
N PRO A 549 -12.04 -7.82 17.16
CA PRO A 549 -12.03 -7.53 18.60
C PRO A 549 -10.84 -6.68 19.05
N SER A 550 -9.65 -6.88 18.45
CA SER A 550 -8.44 -6.13 18.78
C SER A 550 -8.51 -4.63 18.46
N GLY A 551 -9.44 -4.20 17.60
CA GLY A 551 -9.70 -2.78 17.32
C GLY A 551 -10.86 -2.17 18.12
N GLU A 552 -11.53 -2.94 18.98
CA GLU A 552 -12.77 -2.49 19.64
C GLU A 552 -12.55 -1.26 20.52
N VAL A 553 -11.46 -1.23 21.28
CA VAL A 553 -11.14 -0.10 22.17
C VAL A 553 -10.92 1.19 21.37
N GLU A 554 -10.17 1.11 20.27
CA GLU A 554 -9.93 2.24 19.37
C GLU A 554 -11.22 2.76 18.73
N ARG A 555 -12.11 1.87 18.28
CA ARG A 555 -13.41 2.27 17.72
C ARG A 555 -14.28 3.01 18.72
N LYS A 556 -14.31 2.52 19.97
CA LYS A 556 -15.07 3.15 21.04
C LYS A 556 -14.49 4.51 21.39
N LEU A 557 -13.16 4.65 21.45
CA LEU A 557 -12.51 5.95 21.65
C LEU A 557 -12.91 6.92 20.52
N LEU A 558 -12.72 6.53 19.26
CA LEU A 558 -13.07 7.35 18.09
C LEU A 558 -14.54 7.79 18.11
N ALA A 559 -15.48 6.86 18.31
CA ALA A 559 -16.91 7.17 18.31
C ALA A 559 -17.38 7.93 19.57
N THR A 560 -16.58 7.95 20.63
CA THR A 560 -16.86 8.72 21.86
C THR A 560 -16.32 10.14 21.75
N ARG A 561 -15.11 10.30 21.22
CA ARG A 561 -14.43 11.59 21.06
C ARG A 561 -14.92 12.36 19.82
N PHE A 562 -15.27 11.66 18.75
CA PHE A 562 -15.65 12.25 17.47
C PHE A 562 -17.05 11.82 17.02
N HIS A 563 -17.66 12.66 16.19
CA HIS A 563 -18.74 12.22 15.33
C HIS A 563 -18.13 11.58 14.08
N ILE A 564 -18.34 10.27 13.89
CA ILE A 564 -17.92 9.58 12.67
C ILE A 564 -18.93 9.91 11.58
N GLU A 565 -18.56 10.79 10.66
CA GLU A 565 -19.45 11.26 9.60
C GLU A 565 -19.57 10.19 8.51
N THR A 566 -18.43 9.76 7.97
CA THR A 566 -18.37 8.87 6.80
C THR A 566 -17.28 7.82 6.96
N VAL A 567 -17.60 6.58 6.63
CA VAL A 567 -16.66 5.47 6.47
C VAL A 567 -16.76 4.95 5.05
N ILE A 568 -15.66 4.95 4.29
CA ILE A 568 -15.61 4.41 2.92
C ILE A 568 -14.81 3.12 2.93
N THR A 569 -15.39 2.02 2.45
CA THR A 569 -14.71 0.73 2.40
C THR A 569 -14.65 0.20 0.97
N ALA A 570 -13.48 -0.29 0.58
CA ALA A 570 -13.26 -0.93 -0.71
C ALA A 570 -13.72 -2.40 -0.69
N HIS A 571 -14.71 -2.74 -1.50
CA HIS A 571 -15.20 -4.11 -1.74
C HIS A 571 -14.90 -4.63 -3.14
N ASP A 572 -14.19 -3.85 -3.98
CA ASP A 572 -13.65 -4.30 -5.27
C ASP A 572 -12.72 -5.51 -5.04
N PRO A 573 -13.07 -6.72 -5.49
CA PRO A 573 -12.27 -7.92 -5.24
C PRO A 573 -10.85 -7.86 -5.84
N LYS A 574 -10.65 -7.00 -6.85
CA LYS A 574 -9.33 -6.78 -7.48
C LYS A 574 -8.52 -5.73 -6.73
N ARG A 575 -9.17 -4.79 -6.03
CA ARG A 575 -8.54 -3.67 -5.32
C ARG A 575 -9.28 -3.31 -4.03
N ILE A 576 -9.07 -4.12 -3.00
CA ILE A 576 -9.68 -3.96 -1.66
C ILE A 576 -9.00 -2.88 -0.80
N TYR A 577 -8.24 -1.98 -1.40
CA TYR A 577 -7.35 -1.06 -0.71
C TYR A 577 -7.27 0.30 -1.40
N PHE A 578 -6.85 1.29 -0.64
CA PHE A 578 -6.66 2.68 -1.05
C PHE A 578 -5.17 3.04 -1.18
N SER A 579 -4.31 2.29 -0.50
CA SER A 579 -2.86 2.39 -0.57
C SER A 579 -2.28 1.54 -1.70
N GLY A 580 -1.18 1.98 -2.30
CA GLY A 580 -0.42 1.21 -3.28
C GLY A 580 0.25 -0.01 -2.63
N ASN A 581 0.45 -1.06 -3.43
CA ASN A 581 1.34 -2.18 -3.11
C ASN A 581 0.99 -2.97 -1.83
N THR A 582 -0.29 -2.93 -1.44
CA THR A 582 -0.82 -3.67 -0.30
C THR A 582 -1.78 -4.78 -0.73
N SER A 583 -2.08 -5.68 0.20
CA SER A 583 -3.22 -6.61 0.08
C SER A 583 -4.05 -6.61 1.35
N ILE A 584 -3.87 -5.58 2.18
CA ILE A 584 -4.65 -5.34 3.39
C ILE A 584 -5.96 -4.71 2.95
N HIS A 585 -7.08 -5.21 3.45
CA HIS A 585 -8.38 -4.57 3.28
C HIS A 585 -8.38 -3.25 4.06
N GLU A 586 -8.64 -2.13 3.37
CA GLU A 586 -8.57 -0.78 3.95
C GLU A 586 -9.91 -0.07 3.85
N SER A 587 -10.08 0.89 4.76
CA SER A 587 -11.22 1.79 4.84
C SER A 587 -10.75 3.20 5.18
N MET A 588 -11.40 4.21 4.62
CA MET A 588 -11.22 5.62 4.98
C MET A 588 -12.25 6.03 6.01
N VAL A 589 -11.86 6.85 6.98
CA VAL A 589 -12.73 7.42 8.00
C VAL A 589 -12.60 8.93 7.95
N VAL A 590 -13.74 9.62 7.84
CA VAL A 590 -13.86 11.05 8.07
C VAL A 590 -14.70 11.25 9.32
N ALA A 591 -14.11 11.91 10.30
CA ALA A 591 -14.71 12.19 11.59
C ALA A 591 -14.57 13.68 11.91
N THR A 592 -15.58 14.24 12.57
CA THR A 592 -15.65 15.66 12.93
C THR A 592 -15.82 15.82 14.43
N ALA A 593 -15.74 17.07 14.91
CA ALA A 593 -16.08 17.40 16.28
C ALA A 593 -17.45 16.81 16.66
N ALA A 594 -17.53 16.22 17.86
CA ALA A 594 -18.79 15.69 18.36
C ALA A 594 -19.82 16.83 18.47
N LYS A 595 -21.02 16.61 17.91
CA LYS A 595 -22.16 17.53 17.98
C LYS A 595 -23.21 16.98 18.95
N ASP A 596 -24.03 17.87 19.51
CA ASP A 596 -25.12 17.50 20.43
C ASP A 596 -26.14 16.56 19.77
N GLU A 597 -26.40 16.77 18.47
CA GLU A 597 -27.24 15.88 17.66
C GLU A 597 -26.38 14.83 16.95
N LEU A 598 -26.55 13.56 17.37
CA LEU A 598 -25.83 12.43 16.80
C LEU A 598 -26.54 11.95 15.52
N LYS A 599 -26.10 12.47 14.37
CA LYS A 599 -26.52 11.95 13.06
C LYS A 599 -26.05 10.51 12.85
N PRO A 600 -26.72 9.70 12.02
CA PRO A 600 -26.21 8.40 11.63
C PRO A 600 -24.91 8.54 10.80
N THR A 601 -23.96 7.62 10.99
CA THR A 601 -22.76 7.52 10.16
C THR A 601 -23.11 6.98 8.78
N ARG A 602 -22.52 7.57 7.75
CA ARG A 602 -22.64 7.10 6.36
C ARG A 602 -21.57 6.06 6.07
N PHE A 603 -21.95 4.84 5.75
CA PHE A 603 -21.03 3.82 5.23
C PHE A 603 -21.15 3.74 3.72
N ILE A 604 -20.06 4.03 3.01
CA ILE A 604 -19.97 3.97 1.56
C ILE A 604 -19.19 2.71 1.18
N GLN A 605 -19.89 1.74 0.61
CA GLN A 605 -19.33 0.45 0.23
C GLN A 605 -19.04 0.47 -1.26
N LEU A 606 -17.77 0.66 -1.63
CA LEU A 606 -17.36 0.78 -3.02
C LEU A 606 -17.16 -0.59 -3.66
N HIS A 607 -17.89 -0.89 -4.72
CA HIS A 607 -17.59 -2.06 -5.54
C HIS A 607 -16.53 -1.75 -6.61
N ARG A 608 -16.28 -0.46 -6.84
CA ARG A 608 -15.26 0.06 -7.74
C ARG A 608 -14.58 1.26 -7.09
N ASN A 609 -13.26 1.16 -6.89
CA ASN A 609 -12.48 2.29 -6.40
C ASN A 609 -12.15 3.27 -7.55
N PRO A 610 -11.99 4.58 -7.29
CA PRO A 610 -11.54 5.55 -8.30
C PRO A 610 -10.10 5.26 -8.75
N THR A 611 -9.83 5.39 -10.04
CA THR A 611 -8.53 5.04 -10.66
C THR A 611 -7.66 6.25 -10.96
N ASN A 612 -8.24 7.45 -11.02
CA ASN A 612 -7.57 8.71 -11.34
C ASN A 612 -8.19 9.89 -10.58
N LYS A 613 -7.56 11.09 -10.64
CA LYS A 613 -8.03 12.31 -9.94
C LYS A 613 -9.45 12.70 -10.36
N ALA A 614 -9.78 12.65 -11.65
CA ALA A 614 -11.10 13.05 -12.15
C ALA A 614 -12.21 12.15 -11.61
N GLU A 615 -11.98 10.84 -11.59
CA GLU A 615 -12.88 9.86 -10.97
C GLU A 615 -13.04 10.07 -9.46
N ALA A 616 -11.96 10.41 -8.74
CA ALA A 616 -12.04 10.72 -7.32
C ALA A 616 -12.91 11.95 -7.03
N LEU A 617 -12.79 13.00 -7.85
CA LEU A 617 -13.62 14.21 -7.77
C LEU A 617 -15.09 13.94 -8.15
N ALA A 618 -15.32 13.08 -9.15
CA ALA A 618 -16.68 12.67 -9.54
C ALA A 618 -17.37 11.88 -8.42
N LEU A 619 -16.66 10.95 -7.78
CA LEU A 619 -17.16 10.21 -6.61
C LEU A 619 -17.44 11.16 -5.44
N GLU A 620 -16.52 12.08 -5.12
CA GLU A 620 -16.76 13.05 -4.05
C GLU A 620 -18.00 13.91 -4.31
N SER A 621 -18.14 14.45 -5.52
CA SER A 621 -19.32 15.23 -5.92
C SER A 621 -20.60 14.42 -5.79
N CYS A 622 -20.58 13.15 -6.22
CA CYS A 622 -21.69 12.22 -6.05
C CYS A 622 -22.08 12.03 -4.57
N LEU A 623 -21.08 11.85 -3.69
CA LEU A 623 -21.32 11.67 -2.25
C LEU A 623 -21.84 12.92 -1.54
N ARG A 624 -21.46 14.11 -2.03
CA ARG A 624 -21.87 15.40 -1.48
C ARG A 624 -23.27 15.81 -1.95
N ASP A 625 -23.56 15.65 -3.24
CA ASP A 625 -24.80 16.11 -3.88
C ASP A 625 -25.92 15.05 -3.86
N SER A 626 -25.75 13.97 -3.10
CA SER A 626 -26.65 12.80 -3.08
C SER A 626 -26.94 12.25 -4.48
N GLY A 627 -25.89 12.23 -5.32
CA GLY A 627 -25.94 11.72 -6.69
C GLY A 627 -26.16 10.21 -6.75
N ASN A 628 -26.27 9.69 -7.97
CA ASN A 628 -26.45 8.25 -8.18
C ASN A 628 -25.15 7.49 -7.84
N LEU A 629 -25.09 6.94 -6.62
CA LEU A 629 -23.96 6.16 -6.15
C LEU A 629 -23.83 4.79 -6.82
N ALA A 630 -24.84 4.32 -7.56
CA ALA A 630 -24.88 2.97 -8.13
C ALA A 630 -23.71 2.66 -9.09
N GLU A 631 -23.08 3.67 -9.69
CA GLU A 631 -21.86 3.51 -10.51
C GLU A 631 -20.64 3.09 -9.67
N TRP A 632 -20.61 3.46 -8.39
CA TRP A 632 -19.45 3.32 -7.51
C TRP A 632 -19.66 2.27 -6.43
N GLY A 633 -20.87 2.17 -5.90
CA GLY A 633 -21.11 1.44 -4.68
C GLY A 633 -22.52 1.61 -4.13
N ARG A 634 -22.62 1.46 -2.82
CA ARG A 634 -23.86 1.58 -2.05
C ARG A 634 -23.61 2.39 -0.78
N GLU A 635 -24.67 2.96 -0.24
CA GLU A 635 -24.66 3.69 1.01
C GLU A 635 -25.53 2.98 2.05
N VAL A 636 -25.01 2.87 3.28
CA VAL A 636 -25.73 2.35 4.43
C VAL A 636 -25.63 3.37 5.56
N MET A 637 -26.79 3.83 6.05
CA MET A 637 -26.84 4.71 7.23
C MET A 637 -26.80 3.86 8.50
N TRP A 638 -25.87 4.16 9.40
CA TRP A 638 -25.68 3.40 10.62
C TRP A 638 -25.83 4.26 11.88
N PRO A 639 -26.68 3.89 12.85
CA PRO A 639 -26.93 4.74 14.01
C PRO A 639 -25.66 5.01 14.84
N ALA A 640 -25.41 6.27 15.20
CA ALA A 640 -24.27 6.67 16.02
C ALA A 640 -24.21 5.94 17.38
N ALA A 641 -25.37 5.58 17.96
CA ALA A 641 -25.42 4.78 19.18
C ALA A 641 -24.78 3.39 19.01
N ARG A 642 -24.86 2.79 17.81
CA ARG A 642 -24.16 1.54 17.49
C ARG A 642 -22.66 1.77 17.34
N MET A 643 -22.28 2.86 16.67
CA MET A 643 -20.87 3.26 16.52
C MET A 643 -20.18 3.41 17.87
N LYS A 644 -20.83 4.05 18.85
CA LYS A 644 -20.34 4.21 20.24
C LYS A 644 -20.16 2.89 20.98
N ARG A 645 -20.90 1.84 20.62
CA ARG A 645 -20.71 0.48 21.16
C ARG A 645 -19.55 -0.27 20.48
N GLY A 646 -18.88 0.33 19.50
CA GLY A 646 -17.81 -0.30 18.72
C GLY A 646 -18.34 -1.21 17.61
N ASP A 647 -19.61 -1.07 17.23
CA ASP A 647 -20.23 -1.86 16.18
C ASP A 647 -20.20 -1.14 14.84
N TRP A 648 -19.15 -1.42 14.07
CA TRP A 648 -18.90 -0.86 12.75
C TRP A 648 -18.99 -1.96 11.67
N ILE A 649 -19.86 -2.95 11.89
CA ILE A 649 -20.04 -4.09 10.98
C ILE A 649 -20.35 -3.72 9.51
N PRO A 650 -20.96 -2.56 9.17
CA PRO A 650 -21.17 -2.19 7.77
C PRO A 650 -19.89 -2.01 6.94
N ALA A 651 -18.74 -1.76 7.58
CA ALA A 651 -17.45 -1.74 6.87
C ALA A 651 -17.06 -3.12 6.33
N LEU A 652 -17.66 -4.20 6.83
CA LEU A 652 -17.23 -5.55 6.50
C LEU A 652 -17.89 -6.08 5.23
N PHE A 653 -19.21 -5.89 5.08
CA PHE A 653 -20.03 -6.47 4.03
C PHE A 653 -20.46 -5.44 3.00
N TYR A 654 -20.54 -5.84 1.74
CA TYR A 654 -21.13 -5.04 0.67
C TYR A 654 -22.65 -5.17 0.65
N ASN A 655 -23.19 -6.36 0.94
CA ASN A 655 -24.64 -6.57 1.00
C ASN A 655 -25.22 -6.15 2.36
N ALA A 656 -26.14 -5.18 2.36
CA ALA A 656 -26.84 -4.69 3.54
C ALA A 656 -27.66 -5.76 4.27
N GLU A 657 -28.22 -6.75 3.55
CA GLU A 657 -28.98 -7.86 4.14
C GLU A 657 -28.09 -8.70 5.08
N LEU A 658 -26.79 -8.80 4.78
CA LEU A 658 -25.84 -9.53 5.63
C LEU A 658 -25.47 -8.74 6.89
N ILE A 659 -25.54 -7.42 6.84
CA ILE A 659 -25.30 -6.55 8.00
C ILE A 659 -26.40 -6.76 9.03
N GLU A 660 -27.66 -6.74 8.60
CA GLU A 660 -28.84 -7.00 9.45
C GLU A 660 -28.83 -8.43 9.98
N ALA A 661 -28.50 -9.40 9.14
CA ALA A 661 -28.40 -10.81 9.52
C ALA A 661 -27.38 -11.06 10.65
N VAL A 662 -26.24 -10.35 10.65
CA VAL A 662 -25.26 -10.44 11.73
C VAL A 662 -25.86 -9.93 13.05
N ASP A 663 -26.65 -8.86 13.00
CA ASP A 663 -27.32 -8.31 14.18
C ASP A 663 -28.35 -9.28 14.76
N GLU A 664 -29.15 -9.90 13.90
CA GLU A 664 -30.12 -10.93 14.30
C GLU A 664 -29.44 -12.12 14.98
N ILE A 665 -28.32 -12.61 14.45
CA ILE A 665 -27.55 -13.69 15.06
C ILE A 665 -26.94 -13.23 16.40
N GLN A 666 -26.44 -12.01 16.47
CA GLN A 666 -25.83 -11.46 17.67
C GLN A 666 -26.86 -11.27 18.80
N ALA A 667 -28.11 -10.95 18.48
CA ALA A 667 -29.21 -10.85 19.44
C ALA A 667 -29.55 -12.19 20.13
N LEU A 668 -29.14 -13.33 19.55
CA LEU A 668 -29.32 -14.65 20.15
C LEU A 668 -28.25 -15.03 21.19
N MET A 669 -27.19 -14.22 21.31
CA MET A 669 -26.10 -14.46 22.27
C MET A 669 -26.61 -14.41 23.71
N GLY A 670 -26.19 -15.36 24.54
CA GLY A 670 -26.62 -15.53 25.93
C GLY A 670 -27.95 -16.28 26.08
N ALA A 671 -28.89 -16.13 25.14
CA ALA A 671 -30.17 -16.82 25.18
C ALA A 671 -30.13 -18.22 24.54
N ARG A 672 -29.50 -18.32 23.36
CA ARG A 672 -29.41 -19.57 22.57
C ARG A 672 -28.00 -19.88 22.11
N LEU A 673 -27.23 -18.84 21.82
CA LEU A 673 -25.85 -18.94 21.35
C LEU A 673 -24.89 -18.51 22.46
N SER A 674 -23.69 -19.06 22.45
CA SER A 674 -22.59 -18.62 23.31
C SER A 674 -21.29 -18.64 22.51
N LYS A 675 -20.26 -17.93 22.99
CA LYS A 675 -18.98 -17.91 22.28
C LYS A 675 -18.38 -19.32 22.33
N LEU A 676 -17.88 -19.81 21.21
CA LEU A 676 -17.28 -21.15 21.13
C LEU A 676 -16.16 -21.33 22.17
N GLY A 677 -15.36 -20.30 22.41
CA GLY A 677 -14.28 -20.31 23.39
C GLY A 677 -14.72 -20.39 24.85
N ASP A 678 -15.99 -20.08 25.15
CA ASP A 678 -16.56 -20.21 26.49
C ASP A 678 -17.03 -21.67 26.75
N MET A 679 -17.17 -22.47 25.69
CA MET A 679 -17.70 -23.83 25.74
C MET A 679 -16.67 -24.89 25.31
N ALA A 680 -15.59 -24.48 24.63
CA ALA A 680 -14.61 -25.37 24.03
C ALA A 680 -13.18 -24.81 24.09
N HIS A 681 -12.21 -25.71 24.16
CA HIS A 681 -10.82 -25.39 23.89
C HIS A 681 -10.60 -25.28 22.38
N VAL A 682 -10.27 -24.07 21.91
CA VAL A 682 -9.97 -23.77 20.50
C VAL A 682 -8.46 -23.56 20.34
N GLY A 683 -7.80 -24.47 19.63
CA GLY A 683 -6.36 -24.45 19.38
C GLY A 683 -5.76 -25.84 19.23
N PRO A 684 -4.47 -25.96 18.87
CA PRO A 684 -3.46 -24.90 18.83
C PRO A 684 -3.47 -24.09 17.52
N GLU A 685 -2.76 -22.96 17.51
CA GLU A 685 -2.55 -22.22 16.25
C GLU A 685 -1.81 -23.08 15.22
N GLY A 686 -2.26 -23.03 13.97
CA GLY A 686 -1.62 -23.74 12.88
C GLY A 686 -0.14 -23.40 12.65
N ARG A 687 0.32 -22.21 13.07
CA ARG A 687 1.76 -21.87 13.06
C ARG A 687 2.56 -22.82 13.96
N ARG A 688 2.06 -23.14 15.15
CA ARG A 688 2.72 -24.06 16.09
C ARG A 688 2.82 -25.47 15.50
N ILE A 689 1.84 -25.87 14.69
CA ILE A 689 1.90 -27.14 13.94
C ILE A 689 3.00 -27.09 12.88
N ARG A 690 3.07 -26.03 12.07
CA ARG A 690 4.13 -25.87 11.04
C ARG A 690 5.54 -25.77 11.64
N ASP A 691 5.67 -25.23 12.84
CA ASP A 691 6.95 -25.16 13.57
C ASP A 691 7.39 -26.54 14.10
N ALA A 692 6.45 -27.44 14.39
CA ALA A 692 6.71 -28.75 15.00
C ALA A 692 6.87 -29.89 13.97
N PHE A 693 6.25 -29.79 12.80
CA PHE A 693 6.21 -30.85 11.80
C PHE A 693 6.89 -30.42 10.47
N PRO A 694 7.49 -31.36 9.71
CA PRO A 694 8.05 -31.07 8.39
C PRO A 694 6.94 -30.71 7.38
N ASN A 695 7.31 -30.12 6.24
CA ASN A 695 6.34 -29.77 5.18
C ASN A 695 6.20 -30.88 4.13
N ASP A 696 6.44 -32.13 4.53
CA ASP A 696 6.46 -33.29 3.63
C ASP A 696 5.06 -33.87 3.42
N GLU A 697 4.87 -34.63 2.35
CA GLU A 697 3.61 -35.29 2.00
C GLU A 697 3.55 -36.75 2.49
N SER A 698 4.16 -37.03 3.64
CA SER A 698 4.16 -38.40 4.18
C SER A 698 2.79 -38.80 4.75
N MET A 699 2.37 -40.02 4.42
CA MET A 699 1.19 -40.71 4.97
C MET A 699 1.57 -41.92 5.86
N THR A 700 2.86 -42.12 6.17
CA THR A 700 3.32 -43.31 6.89
C THR A 700 3.62 -43.04 8.38
N GLY A 701 2.63 -43.34 9.23
CA GLY A 701 2.76 -43.34 10.69
C GLY A 701 2.88 -41.95 11.36
N GLY A 702 2.61 -41.89 12.66
CA GLY A 702 2.69 -40.64 13.45
C GLY A 702 1.36 -39.93 13.65
N TYR A 703 1.40 -38.61 13.84
CA TYR A 703 0.26 -37.77 14.18
C TYR A 703 -0.68 -37.60 12.99
N ALA A 704 -1.98 -37.79 13.21
CA ALA A 704 -3.03 -37.47 12.24
C ALA A 704 -3.16 -35.95 12.08
N LEU A 705 -3.02 -35.47 10.85
CA LEU A 705 -2.96 -34.05 10.54
C LEU A 705 -3.90 -33.71 9.39
N LEU A 706 -4.49 -32.51 9.50
CA LEU A 706 -5.19 -31.83 8.41
C LEU A 706 -4.43 -30.54 8.06
N TRP A 707 -3.60 -30.63 7.02
CA TRP A 707 -2.58 -29.64 6.72
C TRP A 707 -3.08 -28.49 5.86
N ARG A 708 -3.85 -28.79 4.80
CA ARG A 708 -4.35 -27.78 3.82
C ARG A 708 -5.88 -27.79 3.74
N HIS A 709 -6.44 -26.75 3.13
CA HIS A 709 -7.78 -26.80 2.56
C HIS A 709 -7.67 -27.31 1.13
N ASP A 710 -7.60 -28.62 0.96
CA ASP A 710 -7.67 -29.26 -0.35
C ASP A 710 -9.14 -29.37 -0.75
N THR A 711 -9.60 -28.52 -1.66
CA THR A 711 -11.01 -28.44 -2.06
C THR A 711 -11.51 -29.63 -2.87
N GLU A 712 -10.59 -30.45 -3.39
CA GLU A 712 -10.95 -31.72 -4.03
C GLU A 712 -11.22 -32.81 -2.99
N ARG A 713 -10.49 -32.78 -1.87
CA ARG A 713 -10.68 -33.73 -0.76
C ARG A 713 -11.75 -33.28 0.24
N GLN A 714 -11.83 -31.98 0.51
CA GLN A 714 -12.68 -31.39 1.55
C GLN A 714 -14.00 -30.91 0.97
N GLN A 715 -14.79 -31.88 0.51
CA GLN A 715 -16.09 -31.64 -0.10
C GLN A 715 -17.26 -31.89 0.86
N SER A 716 -17.06 -32.64 1.94
CA SER A 716 -18.07 -33.06 2.91
C SER A 716 -17.69 -32.66 4.34
N ILE A 717 -18.66 -32.69 5.26
CA ILE A 717 -18.41 -32.36 6.67
C ILE A 717 -17.54 -33.43 7.35
N GLU A 718 -17.77 -34.70 7.05
CA GLU A 718 -16.88 -35.79 7.49
C GLU A 718 -15.58 -35.76 6.68
N THR A 719 -14.45 -35.83 7.38
CA THR A 719 -13.11 -35.84 6.78
C THR A 719 -12.23 -36.93 7.37
N THR A 720 -11.17 -37.27 6.63
CA THR A 720 -10.02 -38.05 7.09
C THR A 720 -8.75 -37.19 7.11
N PRO A 721 -7.67 -37.61 7.80
CA PRO A 721 -6.39 -36.90 7.75
C PRO A 721 -5.83 -36.81 6.33
N ASP A 722 -5.24 -35.68 5.95
CA ASP A 722 -4.55 -35.52 4.67
C ASP A 722 -3.04 -35.84 4.76
N ARG A 723 -2.51 -35.93 5.99
CA ARG A 723 -1.12 -36.27 6.32
C ARG A 723 -1.03 -37.11 7.60
N ARG A 724 0.01 -37.94 7.68
CA ARG A 724 0.44 -38.58 8.93
C ARG A 724 1.94 -38.39 9.09
N MET A 725 2.34 -37.62 10.11
CA MET A 725 3.72 -37.16 10.24
C MET A 725 4.30 -37.34 11.65
N ARG A 726 5.61 -37.57 11.70
CA ARG A 726 6.40 -37.47 12.93
C ARG A 726 6.87 -36.03 13.13
N PRO A 727 7.02 -35.55 14.39
CA PRO A 727 7.61 -34.25 14.67
C PRO A 727 9.04 -34.15 14.11
N ARG A 728 9.48 -32.91 13.86
CA ARG A 728 10.89 -32.62 13.54
C ARG A 728 11.80 -33.05 14.70
N GLU A 729 13.05 -33.35 14.38
CA GLU A 729 14.08 -33.63 15.38
C GLU A 729 14.14 -32.53 16.44
N GLY A 730 14.09 -32.91 17.72
CA GLY A 730 14.10 -32.00 18.86
C GLY A 730 12.74 -31.37 19.20
N LYS A 731 11.68 -31.67 18.45
CA LYS A 731 10.30 -31.20 18.70
C LYS A 731 9.37 -32.30 19.24
N GLU A 732 9.85 -33.52 19.46
CA GLU A 732 9.06 -34.68 19.88
C GLU A 732 8.40 -34.45 21.24
N ARG A 733 9.18 -34.01 22.24
CA ARG A 733 8.64 -33.69 23.58
C ARG A 733 7.63 -32.54 23.52
N TYR A 734 7.85 -31.55 22.65
CA TYR A 734 6.92 -30.44 22.45
C TYR A 734 5.61 -30.92 21.83
N ALA A 735 5.67 -31.72 20.77
CA ALA A 735 4.50 -32.31 20.13
C ALA A 735 3.69 -33.16 21.12
N GLU A 736 4.36 -34.06 21.86
CA GLU A 736 3.72 -34.95 22.82
C GLU A 736 3.04 -34.20 23.97
N ARG A 737 3.73 -33.22 24.58
CA ARG A 737 3.21 -32.54 25.78
C ARG A 737 2.32 -31.34 25.49
N ARG A 738 2.49 -30.67 24.35
CA ARG A 738 1.82 -29.38 24.05
C ARG A 738 0.84 -29.43 22.89
N LEU A 739 1.00 -30.37 21.95
CA LEU A 739 0.15 -30.48 20.77
C LEU A 739 -0.81 -31.67 20.87
N ARG A 740 -0.34 -32.88 21.20
CA ARG A 740 -1.17 -34.10 21.28
C ARG A 740 -2.45 -33.94 22.11
N PRO A 741 -2.41 -33.33 23.31
CA PRO A 741 -3.62 -33.15 24.13
C PRO A 741 -4.62 -32.14 23.55
N LYS A 742 -4.24 -31.44 22.48
CA LYS A 742 -5.07 -30.46 21.78
C LYS A 742 -5.53 -30.95 20.41
N ALA A 743 -5.31 -32.23 20.10
CA ALA A 743 -5.95 -32.84 18.95
C ALA A 743 -7.46 -32.93 19.20
N GLY A 744 -8.27 -32.74 18.17
CA GLY A 744 -9.73 -32.76 18.27
C GLY A 744 -10.36 -33.36 17.03
N ARG A 745 -11.58 -33.87 17.16
CA ARG A 745 -12.35 -34.43 16.04
C ARG A 745 -13.02 -33.34 15.21
N LEU A 746 -13.49 -32.28 15.86
CA LEU A 746 -13.97 -31.07 15.19
C LEU A 746 -12.79 -30.15 14.86
N LEU A 747 -12.70 -29.72 13.61
CA LEU A 747 -11.74 -28.71 13.17
C LEU A 747 -12.45 -27.59 12.41
N VAL A 748 -12.04 -26.34 12.65
CA VAL A 748 -12.58 -25.14 11.99
C VAL A 748 -11.50 -24.49 11.14
N GLY A 749 -11.85 -24.09 9.91
CA GLY A 749 -10.91 -23.45 8.99
C GLY A 749 -10.35 -22.16 9.58
N ASN A 750 -9.01 -22.06 9.68
CA ASN A 750 -8.34 -20.85 10.17
C ASN A 750 -7.82 -19.95 9.03
N LYS A 751 -7.87 -20.44 7.78
CA LYS A 751 -7.62 -19.69 6.54
C LYS A 751 -8.38 -20.33 5.38
N LEU A 752 -9.29 -19.60 4.74
CA LEU A 752 -10.18 -20.15 3.71
C LEU A 752 -10.13 -19.32 2.44
N TRP A 753 -9.99 -19.96 1.28
CA TRP A 753 -10.28 -19.30 -0.01
C TRP A 753 -11.79 -19.32 -0.18
N LEU A 754 -12.47 -18.22 0.12
CA LEU A 754 -13.93 -18.18 0.19
C LEU A 754 -14.57 -18.57 -1.15
N SER A 755 -13.92 -18.23 -2.26
CA SER A 755 -14.39 -18.58 -3.61
C SER A 755 -14.29 -20.07 -3.94
N LEU A 756 -13.53 -20.85 -3.16
CA LEU A 756 -13.31 -22.28 -3.39
C LEU A 756 -13.74 -23.16 -2.21
N ALA A 757 -13.89 -22.57 -1.02
CA ALA A 757 -14.23 -23.29 0.18
C ALA A 757 -15.62 -23.92 0.06
N ARG A 758 -15.70 -25.21 0.37
CA ARG A 758 -16.96 -25.96 0.46
C ARG A 758 -17.37 -26.10 1.92
N THR A 759 -16.43 -26.46 2.79
CA THR A 759 -16.64 -26.54 4.24
C THR A 759 -15.89 -25.44 4.99
N THR A 760 -16.50 -24.96 6.07
CA THR A 760 -15.90 -24.05 7.06
C THR A 760 -15.46 -24.79 8.32
N ALA A 761 -16.12 -25.91 8.63
CA ALA A 761 -15.75 -26.83 9.69
C ALA A 761 -15.86 -28.28 9.20
N VAL A 762 -15.08 -29.17 9.78
CA VAL A 762 -15.07 -30.60 9.45
C VAL A 762 -14.99 -31.43 10.72
N TRP A 763 -15.46 -32.67 10.65
CA TRP A 763 -15.43 -33.64 11.73
C TRP A 763 -14.72 -34.92 11.27
N ALA A 764 -13.87 -35.49 12.11
CA ALA A 764 -13.17 -36.74 11.85
C ALA A 764 -13.41 -37.79 12.94
N LYS A 765 -13.36 -39.08 12.56
CA LYS A 765 -13.53 -40.21 13.49
C LYS A 765 -12.42 -40.29 14.55
N GLU A 766 -11.20 -39.91 14.18
CA GLU A 766 -10.06 -39.84 15.10
C GLU A 766 -9.69 -38.38 15.38
N PRO A 767 -9.23 -38.03 16.60
CA PRO A 767 -8.72 -36.68 16.88
C PRO A 767 -7.49 -36.34 16.03
N MET A 768 -7.48 -35.13 15.45
CA MET A 768 -6.41 -34.66 14.57
C MET A 768 -5.88 -33.28 14.98
N LEU A 769 -4.67 -32.96 14.52
CA LEU A 769 -4.11 -31.62 14.55
C LEU A 769 -4.31 -30.91 13.21
N GLY A 770 -4.33 -29.57 13.20
CA GLY A 770 -4.59 -28.78 11.99
C GLY A 770 -3.58 -27.66 11.75
N SER A 771 -3.13 -27.50 10.49
CA SER A 771 -2.26 -26.37 10.09
C SER A 771 -3.07 -25.22 9.48
N ALA A 772 -3.88 -25.50 8.45
CA ALA A 772 -4.88 -24.57 7.93
C ALA A 772 -6.22 -24.66 8.69
N TRP A 773 -6.32 -25.61 9.61
CA TRP A 773 -7.48 -25.89 10.43
C TRP A 773 -7.13 -25.74 11.90
N CYS A 774 -8.11 -25.40 12.74
CA CYS A 774 -7.95 -25.28 14.18
C CYS A 774 -8.79 -26.36 14.88
N PRO A 775 -8.18 -27.26 15.65
CA PRO A 775 -8.92 -28.20 16.46
C PRO A 775 -9.80 -27.50 17.51
N VAL A 776 -10.93 -28.11 17.80
CA VAL A 776 -11.90 -27.70 18.81
C VAL A 776 -12.24 -28.93 19.66
N THR A 777 -12.11 -28.80 20.98
CA THR A 777 -12.44 -29.86 21.94
C THR A 777 -13.39 -29.31 23.00
N VAL A 778 -14.50 -29.99 23.25
CA VAL A 778 -15.52 -29.54 24.22
C VAL A 778 -14.91 -29.48 25.63
N MET A 779 -15.27 -28.46 26.42
CA MET A 779 -14.84 -28.38 27.82
C MET A 779 -15.55 -29.45 28.66
N GLY A 780 -14.80 -30.16 29.49
CA GLY A 780 -15.34 -31.21 30.36
C GLY A 780 -15.24 -32.63 29.80
N GLY A 781 -14.77 -32.82 28.57
CA GLY A 781 -14.53 -34.13 27.95
C GLY A 781 -14.88 -34.16 26.47
N GLU A 782 -14.46 -35.21 25.76
CA GLU A 782 -14.88 -35.44 24.38
C GLU A 782 -16.37 -35.81 24.34
N ASP A 783 -17.19 -35.01 23.66
CA ASP A 783 -18.60 -35.30 23.39
C ASP A 783 -18.86 -35.20 21.89
N GLU A 784 -18.89 -36.36 21.25
CA GLU A 784 -19.09 -36.49 19.81
C GLU A 784 -20.43 -35.90 19.35
N ARG A 785 -21.47 -35.91 20.19
CA ARG A 785 -22.78 -35.35 19.81
C ARG A 785 -22.69 -33.84 19.67
N ILE A 786 -22.04 -33.17 20.62
CA ILE A 786 -21.83 -31.72 20.57
C ILE A 786 -20.91 -31.35 19.40
N GLU A 787 -19.83 -32.10 19.20
CA GLU A 787 -18.89 -31.87 18.08
C GLU A 787 -19.58 -31.97 16.71
N LYS A 788 -20.43 -32.98 16.50
CA LYS A 788 -21.22 -33.15 15.27
C LYS A 788 -22.24 -32.03 15.09
N ALA A 789 -22.95 -31.66 16.15
CA ALA A 789 -23.92 -30.56 16.11
C ALA A 789 -23.23 -29.23 15.73
N TRP A 790 -22.07 -28.93 16.32
CA TRP A 790 -21.29 -27.74 15.97
C TRP A 790 -20.65 -27.83 14.59
N ALA A 791 -20.27 -29.02 14.11
CA ALA A 791 -19.81 -29.21 12.73
C ALA A 791 -20.91 -28.85 11.73
N ALA A 792 -22.15 -29.31 11.96
CA ALA A 792 -23.30 -28.92 11.15
C ALA A 792 -23.59 -27.42 11.26
N TRP A 793 -23.67 -26.88 12.49
CA TRP A 793 -23.92 -25.45 12.70
C TRP A 793 -22.92 -24.56 11.97
N LEU A 794 -21.62 -24.85 12.07
CA LEU A 794 -20.59 -24.01 11.46
C LEU A 794 -20.61 -24.05 9.93
N ASN A 795 -21.18 -25.10 9.32
CA ASN A 795 -21.44 -25.19 7.88
C ASN A 795 -22.85 -24.70 7.47
N SER A 796 -23.71 -24.35 8.43
CA SER A 796 -24.98 -23.66 8.17
C SER A 796 -24.75 -22.20 7.80
N THR A 797 -25.73 -21.58 7.14
CA THR A 797 -25.73 -20.16 6.77
C THR A 797 -25.49 -19.24 7.97
N PRO A 798 -26.17 -19.37 9.13
CA PRO A 798 -25.85 -18.57 10.32
C PRO A 798 -24.43 -18.78 10.85
N GLY A 799 -23.93 -20.02 10.84
CA GLY A 799 -22.57 -20.33 11.27
C GLY A 799 -21.49 -19.73 10.35
N ILE A 800 -21.70 -19.84 9.03
CA ILE A 800 -20.84 -19.25 8.00
C ILE A 800 -20.86 -17.73 8.12
N LEU A 801 -22.04 -17.12 8.30
CA LEU A 801 -22.13 -15.69 8.49
C LEU A 801 -21.39 -15.23 9.76
N GLY A 802 -21.50 -15.98 10.87
CA GLY A 802 -20.74 -15.74 12.09
C GLY A 802 -19.21 -15.80 11.88
N LEU A 803 -18.74 -16.70 11.00
CA LEU A 803 -17.35 -16.78 10.58
C LEU A 803 -16.95 -15.58 9.71
N LEU A 804 -17.73 -15.30 8.66
CA LEU A 804 -17.50 -14.18 7.75
C LEU A 804 -17.47 -12.84 8.49
N ALA A 805 -18.30 -12.65 9.52
CA ALA A 805 -18.32 -11.46 10.36
C ALA A 805 -17.02 -11.24 11.17
N ARG A 806 -16.08 -12.20 11.14
CA ARG A 806 -14.80 -12.16 11.88
C ARG A 806 -13.59 -12.37 10.95
N ARG A 807 -13.77 -12.14 9.65
CA ARG A 807 -12.70 -12.27 8.65
C ARG A 807 -11.64 -11.19 8.82
N THR A 808 -10.37 -11.51 8.53
CA THR A 808 -9.25 -10.56 8.66
C THR A 808 -8.33 -10.54 7.44
N LYS A 809 -7.59 -9.43 7.29
CA LYS A 809 -6.54 -9.14 6.28
C LYS A 809 -7.03 -9.04 4.84
N LYS A 810 -7.59 -10.12 4.30
CA LYS A 810 -8.02 -10.22 2.90
C LYS A 810 -9.50 -10.57 2.84
N LEU A 811 -10.22 -9.99 1.88
CA LEU A 811 -11.64 -10.29 1.69
C LEU A 811 -11.86 -11.73 1.18
N THR A 812 -11.14 -12.18 0.15
CA THR A 812 -11.36 -13.49 -0.51
C THR A 812 -10.54 -14.64 0.07
N TYR A 813 -9.45 -14.33 0.79
CA TYR A 813 -8.62 -15.32 1.49
C TYR A 813 -8.33 -14.91 2.93
N PRO A 814 -9.36 -14.74 3.77
CA PRO A 814 -9.18 -14.26 5.13
C PRO A 814 -8.46 -15.25 6.02
N ALA A 815 -7.78 -14.71 7.01
CA ALA A 815 -7.34 -15.47 8.17
C ALA A 815 -8.33 -15.31 9.32
N PHE A 816 -8.45 -16.33 10.16
CA PHE A 816 -9.25 -16.33 11.38
C PHE A 816 -8.32 -16.66 12.57
N PRO A 817 -7.77 -15.63 13.24
CA PRO A 817 -6.98 -15.83 14.46
C PRO A 817 -7.78 -16.54 15.56
N LEU A 818 -7.09 -17.11 16.57
CA LEU A 818 -7.77 -17.87 17.62
C LEU A 818 -8.79 -17.03 18.41
N GLU A 819 -8.52 -15.75 18.64
CA GLU A 819 -9.48 -14.86 19.29
C GLU A 819 -10.80 -14.76 18.52
N ASN A 820 -10.72 -14.71 17.18
CA ASN A 820 -11.89 -14.68 16.31
C ASN A 820 -12.62 -16.03 16.28
N LEU A 821 -11.88 -17.14 16.19
CA LEU A 821 -12.49 -18.48 16.24
C LEU A 821 -13.17 -18.75 17.60
N ARG A 822 -12.57 -18.31 18.71
CA ARG A 822 -13.18 -18.41 20.05
C ARG A 822 -14.43 -17.55 20.17
N ALA A 823 -14.48 -16.41 19.49
CA ALA A 823 -15.63 -15.53 19.51
C ALA A 823 -16.79 -16.01 18.62
N LEU A 824 -16.67 -17.13 17.88
CA LEU A 824 -17.73 -17.63 17.02
C LEU A 824 -19.02 -17.94 17.82
N PRO A 825 -20.19 -17.51 17.34
CA PRO A 825 -21.46 -17.82 17.99
C PRO A 825 -21.86 -19.26 17.68
N CYS A 826 -21.94 -20.11 18.70
CA CYS A 826 -22.36 -21.51 18.57
C CYS A 826 -23.56 -21.82 19.48
N PRO A 827 -24.46 -22.74 19.09
CA PRO A 827 -25.55 -23.21 19.92
C PRO A 827 -25.04 -23.69 21.27
N ASN A 828 -25.61 -23.14 22.35
CA ASN A 828 -25.21 -23.50 23.70
C ASN A 828 -25.95 -24.78 24.14
N PRO A 829 -25.23 -25.91 24.35
CA PRO A 829 -25.85 -27.19 24.71
C PRO A 829 -26.67 -27.15 26.01
N LYS A 830 -26.45 -26.14 26.87
CA LYS A 830 -27.19 -25.94 28.13
C LYS A 830 -28.54 -25.27 27.94
N THR A 831 -28.76 -24.56 26.83
CA THR A 831 -29.94 -23.73 26.60
C THR A 831 -30.79 -24.18 25.42
N VAL A 832 -30.24 -25.01 24.52
CA VAL A 832 -30.97 -25.49 23.34
C VAL A 832 -30.77 -27.00 23.13
N ASP A 833 -31.77 -27.64 22.54
CA ASP A 833 -31.67 -29.02 22.07
C ASP A 833 -30.88 -29.08 20.76
N LEU A 834 -29.80 -29.85 20.75
CA LEU A 834 -28.91 -30.00 19.60
C LEU A 834 -29.33 -31.14 18.67
N GLN A 835 -30.31 -31.96 19.05
CA GLN A 835 -30.71 -33.14 18.25
C GLN A 835 -31.01 -32.82 16.78
N PRO A 836 -31.71 -31.72 16.42
CA PRO A 836 -31.95 -31.40 15.01
C PRO A 836 -30.65 -31.20 14.21
N LEU A 837 -29.60 -30.63 14.80
CA LEU A 837 -28.30 -30.44 14.14
C LEU A 837 -27.51 -31.74 14.05
N ILE A 838 -27.65 -32.64 15.03
CA ILE A 838 -27.05 -33.97 15.00
C ILE A 838 -27.68 -34.80 13.88
N ASP A 839 -29.00 -34.78 13.76
CA ASP A 839 -29.71 -35.50 12.70
C ASP A 839 -29.31 -34.98 11.30
N ALA A 840 -29.24 -33.65 11.14
CA ALA A 840 -28.78 -33.03 9.90
C ALA A 840 -27.31 -33.37 9.60
N PHE A 841 -26.43 -33.41 10.62
CA PHE A 841 -25.07 -33.89 10.44
C PHE A 841 -25.07 -35.32 9.90
N GLU A 842 -25.78 -36.25 10.53
CA GLU A 842 -25.73 -37.66 10.11
C GLU A 842 -26.31 -37.87 8.69
N ALA A 843 -27.33 -37.10 8.32
CA ALA A 843 -27.90 -37.13 6.97
C ALA A 843 -26.94 -36.56 5.90
N THR A 844 -26.16 -35.54 6.24
CA THR A 844 -25.33 -34.78 5.27
C THR A 844 -23.83 -35.01 5.39
N ARG A 845 -23.35 -35.80 6.36
CA ARG A 845 -21.93 -35.93 6.72
C ARG A 845 -21.02 -36.29 5.55
N SER A 846 -21.50 -37.09 4.60
CA SER A 846 -20.78 -37.52 3.40
C SER A 846 -21.29 -36.87 2.11
N ALA A 847 -22.27 -35.97 2.19
CA ALA A 847 -22.77 -35.24 1.04
C ALA A 847 -21.75 -34.20 0.58
N THR A 848 -21.63 -34.02 -0.74
CA THR A 848 -20.82 -32.96 -1.32
C THR A 848 -21.53 -31.62 -1.13
N LEU A 849 -20.89 -30.72 -0.38
CA LEU A 849 -21.28 -29.32 -0.26
C LEU A 849 -20.73 -28.54 -1.45
N GLU A 850 -21.54 -27.65 -2.01
CA GLU A 850 -21.12 -26.72 -3.05
C GLU A 850 -20.14 -25.69 -2.50
N ALA A 851 -19.34 -25.08 -3.37
CA ALA A 851 -18.49 -23.97 -2.95
C ALA A 851 -19.35 -22.78 -2.47
N LEU A 852 -18.85 -21.95 -1.55
CA LEU A 852 -19.63 -20.81 -1.01
C LEU A 852 -20.27 -19.91 -2.09
N PRO A 853 -19.63 -19.61 -3.25
CA PRO A 853 -20.28 -18.84 -4.32
C PRO A 853 -21.51 -19.52 -4.93
N ASN A 854 -21.62 -20.85 -4.81
CA ASN A 854 -22.70 -21.66 -5.37
C ASN A 854 -23.67 -22.17 -4.28
N MET A 855 -23.55 -21.67 -3.04
CA MET A 855 -24.27 -22.22 -1.91
C MET A 855 -25.78 -21.91 -1.89
N ALA A 856 -26.27 -21.01 -2.74
CA ALA A 856 -27.66 -20.55 -2.73
C ALA A 856 -28.67 -21.73 -2.80
N ASP A 857 -28.39 -22.67 -3.69
CA ASP A 857 -29.24 -23.82 -4.03
C ASP A 857 -28.65 -25.17 -3.58
N ASP A 858 -27.65 -25.16 -2.69
CA ASP A 858 -26.98 -26.37 -2.19
C ASP A 858 -27.94 -27.22 -1.33
N PRO A 859 -28.31 -28.45 -1.78
CA PRO A 859 -29.29 -29.28 -1.09
C PRO A 859 -28.85 -29.68 0.33
N ALA A 860 -27.56 -29.98 0.52
CA ALA A 860 -27.04 -30.37 1.83
C ALA A 860 -27.08 -29.20 2.81
N ARG A 861 -26.74 -27.98 2.35
CA ARG A 861 -26.88 -26.77 3.19
C ARG A 861 -28.31 -26.42 3.49
N ILE A 862 -29.25 -26.64 2.56
CA ILE A 862 -30.68 -26.41 2.82
C ILE A 862 -31.15 -27.25 4.00
N GLU A 863 -30.75 -28.52 4.05
CA GLU A 863 -31.08 -29.42 5.16
C GLU A 863 -30.43 -28.97 6.49
N ILE A 864 -29.15 -28.61 6.45
CA ILE A 864 -28.42 -28.08 7.62
C ILE A 864 -29.05 -26.77 8.11
N ASP A 865 -29.44 -25.86 7.21
CA ASP A 865 -30.07 -24.58 7.53
C ASP A 865 -31.44 -24.77 8.17
N ALA A 866 -32.23 -25.74 7.71
CA ALA A 866 -33.50 -26.07 8.34
C ALA A 866 -33.32 -26.56 9.79
N ALA A 867 -32.25 -27.30 10.08
CA ALA A 867 -31.90 -27.66 11.46
C ALA A 867 -31.39 -26.46 12.27
N ALA A 868 -30.50 -25.65 11.71
CA ALA A 868 -29.95 -24.46 12.36
C ALA A 868 -31.06 -23.45 12.70
N ALA A 869 -32.00 -23.20 11.78
CA ALA A 869 -33.14 -22.33 12.00
C ALA A 869 -34.03 -22.83 13.14
N ARG A 870 -34.30 -24.14 13.23
CA ARG A 870 -35.07 -24.73 14.34
C ARG A 870 -34.38 -24.55 15.69
N VAL A 871 -33.08 -24.84 15.77
CA VAL A 871 -32.30 -24.71 17.01
C VAL A 871 -32.20 -23.25 17.46
N ALA A 872 -31.94 -22.34 16.53
CA ALA A 872 -31.80 -20.91 16.80
C ALA A 872 -33.15 -20.15 16.90
N ARG A 873 -34.27 -20.78 16.52
CA ARG A 873 -35.58 -20.14 16.31
C ARG A 873 -35.53 -18.95 15.33
N LEU A 874 -34.81 -19.15 14.23
CA LEU A 874 -34.77 -18.22 13.11
C LEU A 874 -35.84 -18.59 12.08
N ASP A 875 -36.30 -17.60 11.30
CA ASP A 875 -37.15 -17.87 10.13
C ASP A 875 -36.34 -18.55 9.02
N GLY A 876 -36.75 -19.74 8.61
CA GLY A 876 -36.09 -20.51 7.56
C GLY A 876 -36.09 -19.81 6.20
N LEU A 877 -37.11 -19.01 5.89
CA LEU A 877 -37.13 -18.21 4.65
C LEU A 877 -36.08 -17.10 4.70
N GLN A 878 -35.92 -16.45 5.86
CA GLN A 878 -34.91 -15.43 6.08
C GLN A 878 -33.50 -16.02 6.00
N VAL A 879 -33.27 -17.20 6.59
CA VAL A 879 -32.00 -17.93 6.45
C VAL A 879 -31.69 -18.26 4.98
N ALA A 880 -32.70 -18.65 4.19
CA ALA A 880 -32.50 -18.88 2.75
C ALA A 880 -32.11 -17.60 1.98
N LYS A 881 -32.68 -16.44 2.33
CA LYS A 881 -32.25 -15.14 1.77
C LYS A 881 -30.80 -14.84 2.12
N TRP A 882 -30.39 -15.04 3.38
CA TRP A 882 -29.00 -14.85 3.80
C TRP A 882 -28.05 -15.77 3.02
N ARG A 883 -28.45 -17.03 2.76
CA ARG A 883 -27.64 -17.99 1.99
C ARG A 883 -27.37 -17.48 0.57
N ALA A 884 -28.41 -16.97 -0.10
CA ALA A 884 -28.29 -16.37 -1.42
C ALA A 884 -27.49 -15.05 -1.40
N ALA A 885 -27.62 -14.25 -0.35
CA ALA A 885 -26.85 -13.03 -0.18
C ALA A 885 -25.34 -13.31 0.03
N ILE A 886 -24.98 -14.31 0.83
CA ILE A 886 -23.59 -14.76 1.01
C ILE A 886 -22.98 -15.20 -0.31
N SER A 887 -23.74 -15.94 -1.13
CA SER A 887 -23.23 -16.47 -2.41
C SER A 887 -22.92 -15.36 -3.43
N ARG A 888 -23.51 -14.16 -3.28
CA ARG A 888 -23.30 -12.99 -4.14
C ARG A 888 -22.35 -11.94 -3.55
N GLU A 889 -21.97 -12.08 -2.28
CA GLU A 889 -21.08 -11.14 -1.62
C GLU A 889 -19.72 -11.09 -2.36
N PRO A 890 -19.20 -9.92 -2.76
CA PRO A 890 -17.97 -9.81 -3.55
C PRO A 890 -16.76 -10.49 -2.90
N SER A 891 -16.69 -10.47 -1.57
CA SER A 891 -15.65 -11.15 -0.81
C SER A 891 -15.71 -12.69 -0.90
N VAL A 892 -16.87 -13.25 -1.26
CA VAL A 892 -17.10 -14.69 -1.43
C VAL A 892 -17.01 -15.08 -2.90
N CYS A 893 -17.78 -14.45 -3.77
CA CYS A 893 -17.88 -14.82 -5.19
C CYS A 893 -16.72 -14.30 -6.04
N ASN A 894 -15.91 -13.37 -5.51
CA ASN A 894 -14.82 -12.70 -6.23
C ASN A 894 -15.30 -11.98 -7.49
N LYS A 895 -16.56 -11.50 -7.48
CA LYS A 895 -17.22 -10.74 -8.54
C LYS A 895 -17.97 -9.56 -7.94
N VAL A 896 -18.24 -8.57 -8.77
CA VAL A 896 -19.21 -7.52 -8.48
C VAL A 896 -20.27 -7.68 -9.58
N ASP A 897 -21.50 -7.95 -9.18
CA ASP A 897 -22.66 -8.00 -10.09
C ASP A 897 -23.27 -6.62 -10.30
#